data_AF-A0A1F9D528-F1
#
_entry.id   AF-A0A1F9D528-F1
#
_cell.length_a   1.000
_cell.length_b   1.000
_cell.length_c   1.000
_cell.angle_alpha   90.00
_cell.angle_beta   90.00
_cell.angle_gamma   90.00
#
_symmetry.space_group_name_H-M   'P 1'
#
loop_
_entity.id
_entity.type
_entity.pdbx_description
1 polymer ?
#
loop_
_entity_poly.entity_id
_entity_poly.type
_entity_poly.pdbx_seq_one_letter_code
_entity_poly.pdbx_strand_id
1 'polypeptide(L)'
;MVDNRRYEIVLGALLHDIGKFFQRASATESVLSEISRRMESTLCPIIQGRYSHRHVLFTNEFCDRRLEYLPEGLNRNSITNYASYHHRPDSTQQEIIHQADMLSSGMEREEDEEYEGKPSGFRKIRLRPIMGEIRIEGRKPPARGSAWVHNLTELDPKEAFPFPVDSAELKPPEGEDLTKEYEELWKRFLLAWGKNRVRDAWGYVNRTLGILEHYTWCIPSATNVFPDISLYDHLKTTAAIAACLNDAAASTEPFLLVATDFGGIQNYIFAIRSGAGGLARRLRARSFLVSLLEDFVIHRILRAVDLPMTNCIISSGGKSYLLLPNTEKCHQDISTVKYEMDHWSLEKTRGEIRINIAAISLQREDLKDFSHSLYRVNSALREGKETPLRSCLQNSQGWAEFHGLLRQMEIPANGGLCDSCQRDAGEMRFVRDKQVPVCDGCHEDQEVGGILPRSKYIAFFERGEGQFTLPFGTYDLMDSVEALQGDPYLVLSMDGYLDAPSNIPLISGFRARYVPRNDNGEILTFEELAKIAQGRKSIAYMKSDVDNLGFIFSYGLKREGEGDRTSISRVTTLSRSLDIFFSGYFDCLLREEFRSVYTIYSGGDDLLCLGPWDQIMALALNVREQFQLYSCRNPAWGMSSGIALVGSKMPVLSAAHQADQMLDISKETPGHEIVPWPVEPKAGNVEKDRITVFGTSIPWGSYHELIKKAMWLSDLIQKGKINTGKVRRLLQYAEMFRTFHRTGDTRNLRYVPLLSYDLRRNWSLQEDDKEVQDALRWAQELLIPENPQMKELRFVCEYSLNAVREKEGKNGQDW
;
A
#
# COMPACT_ATOMS: atom_id res chain seq x y z
N MET A 1 -15.45 3.34 34.71
CA MET A 1 -16.61 2.76 34.01
C MET A 1 -16.46 3.16 32.56
N VAL A 2 -16.35 2.18 31.65
CA VAL A 2 -16.31 2.45 30.22
C VAL A 2 -17.64 3.11 29.83
N ASP A 3 -17.58 4.25 29.14
CA ASP A 3 -18.79 4.87 28.62
C ASP A 3 -19.24 4.11 27.37
N ASN A 4 -19.98 3.03 27.60
CA ASN A 4 -20.52 2.18 26.54
C ASN A 4 -21.41 2.95 25.55
N ARG A 5 -21.92 4.13 25.93
CA ARG A 5 -22.72 4.97 25.04
C ARG A 5 -21.94 5.42 23.81
N ARG A 6 -20.64 5.68 23.94
CA ARG A 6 -19.79 6.02 22.79
C ARG A 6 -19.78 4.89 21.77
N TYR A 7 -19.57 3.66 22.23
CA TYR A 7 -19.58 2.47 21.36
C TYR A 7 -20.96 2.21 20.74
N GLU A 8 -22.06 2.50 21.45
CA GLU A 8 -23.41 2.44 20.86
C GLU A 8 -23.60 3.45 19.72
N ILE A 9 -23.10 4.68 19.87
CA ILE A 9 -23.15 5.71 18.80
C ILE A 9 -22.28 5.31 17.62
N VAL A 10 -21.06 4.81 17.88
CA VAL A 10 -20.16 4.30 16.83
C VAL A 10 -20.80 3.15 16.05
N LEU A 11 -21.41 2.18 16.75
CA LEU A 11 -22.13 1.08 16.09
C LEU A 11 -23.36 1.58 15.33
N GLY A 12 -24.11 2.53 15.90
CA GLY A 12 -25.23 3.18 15.21
C GLY A 12 -24.78 3.83 13.91
N ALA A 13 -23.66 4.54 13.94
CA ALA A 13 -23.05 5.19 12.78
C ALA A 13 -22.47 4.19 11.76
N LEU A 14 -21.87 3.08 12.20
CA LEU A 14 -21.43 2.00 11.30
C LEU A 14 -22.58 1.28 10.61
N LEU A 15 -23.78 1.31 11.18
CA LEU A 15 -24.94 0.58 10.68
C LEU A 15 -26.01 1.49 10.04
N HIS A 16 -25.88 2.81 10.10
CA HIS A 16 -26.92 3.74 9.67
C HIS A 16 -27.41 3.45 8.24
N ASP A 17 -26.48 3.13 7.34
CA ASP A 17 -26.72 2.87 5.93
C ASP A 17 -26.66 1.38 5.52
N ILE A 18 -26.57 0.44 6.47
CA ILE A 18 -26.57 -1.01 6.15
C ILE A 18 -27.84 -1.43 5.40
N GLY A 19 -28.94 -0.70 5.61
CA GLY A 19 -30.19 -0.86 4.88
C GLY A 19 -30.07 -0.69 3.38
N LYS A 20 -29.08 0.06 2.87
CA LYS A 20 -28.82 0.17 1.41
C LYS A 20 -28.42 -1.18 0.83
N PHE A 21 -27.55 -1.92 1.51
CA PHE A 21 -27.17 -3.27 1.09
C PHE A 21 -28.37 -4.22 1.16
N PHE A 22 -29.10 -4.23 2.28
CA PHE A 22 -30.25 -5.11 2.44
C PHE A 22 -31.39 -4.81 1.44
N GLN A 23 -31.68 -3.53 1.18
CA GLN A 23 -32.69 -3.11 0.20
C GLN A 23 -32.31 -3.51 -1.22
N ARG A 24 -31.03 -3.36 -1.60
CA ARG A 24 -30.51 -3.77 -2.92
C ARG A 24 -30.55 -5.29 -3.11
N ALA A 25 -30.32 -6.05 -2.04
CA ALA A 25 -30.44 -7.51 -2.00
C ALA A 25 -31.89 -8.03 -2.01
N SER A 26 -32.89 -7.14 -1.92
CA SER A 26 -34.29 -7.51 -1.79
C SER A 26 -35.09 -7.02 -2.99
N ALA A 27 -35.75 -7.93 -3.72
CA ALA A 27 -36.58 -7.57 -4.87
C ALA A 27 -37.83 -6.74 -4.46
N THR A 28 -38.38 -7.02 -3.28
CA THR A 28 -39.60 -6.40 -2.76
C THR A 28 -39.48 -6.12 -1.26
N GLU A 29 -40.25 -5.15 -0.77
CA GLU A 29 -40.30 -4.79 0.66
C GLU A 29 -41.07 -5.80 1.53
N SER A 30 -41.61 -6.87 0.94
CA SER A 30 -42.27 -7.95 1.69
C SER A 30 -41.33 -8.69 2.62
N VAL A 31 -40.01 -8.51 2.49
CA VAL A 31 -38.99 -9.01 3.43
C VAL A 31 -39.04 -8.29 4.79
N LEU A 32 -39.56 -7.06 4.82
CA LEU A 32 -39.71 -6.26 6.03
C LEU A 32 -40.88 -6.80 6.88
N SER A 33 -40.63 -6.88 8.18
CA SER A 33 -41.65 -7.18 9.18
C SER A 33 -42.76 -6.12 9.14
N GLU A 34 -43.92 -6.49 9.68
CA GLU A 34 -45.02 -5.52 9.83
C GLU A 34 -44.62 -4.35 10.74
N ILE A 35 -43.78 -4.60 11.75
CA ILE A 35 -43.28 -3.58 12.67
C ILE A 35 -42.46 -2.55 11.91
N SER A 36 -41.42 -2.95 11.18
CA SER A 36 -40.56 -2.02 10.44
C SER A 36 -41.32 -1.28 9.33
N ARG A 37 -42.28 -1.92 8.65
CA ARG A 37 -43.14 -1.23 7.66
C ARG A 37 -44.00 -0.13 8.30
N ARG A 38 -44.51 -0.35 9.52
CA ARG A 38 -45.31 0.66 10.25
C ARG A 38 -44.47 1.86 10.73
N MET A 39 -43.13 1.74 10.74
CA MET A 39 -42.23 2.84 11.11
C MET A 39 -41.98 3.85 9.98
N GLU A 40 -42.51 3.64 8.77
CA GLU A 40 -42.35 4.52 7.60
C GLU A 40 -42.60 6.00 7.93
N SER A 41 -43.73 6.30 8.58
CA SER A 41 -44.10 7.68 8.95
C SER A 41 -43.22 8.29 10.04
N THR A 42 -42.41 7.49 10.72
CA THR A 42 -41.55 7.90 11.83
C THR A 42 -40.11 8.09 11.38
N LEU A 43 -39.59 7.17 10.56
CA LEU A 43 -38.19 7.14 10.15
C LEU A 43 -37.93 7.87 8.83
N CYS A 44 -38.87 7.82 7.90
CA CYS A 44 -38.68 8.38 6.56
C CYS A 44 -39.06 9.87 6.54
N PRO A 45 -38.21 10.76 5.99
CA PRO A 45 -38.61 12.11 5.65
C PRO A 45 -39.62 12.10 4.49
N ILE A 46 -40.37 13.19 4.33
CA ILE A 46 -41.30 13.38 3.21
C ILE A 46 -40.71 14.39 2.24
N ILE A 47 -40.45 13.94 1.02
CA ILE A 47 -39.99 14.79 -0.09
C ILE A 47 -41.06 14.73 -1.18
N GLN A 48 -41.57 15.90 -1.55
CA GLN A 48 -42.64 16.07 -2.54
C GLN A 48 -43.89 15.18 -2.31
N GLY A 49 -44.28 15.03 -1.04
CA GLY A 49 -45.48 14.29 -0.66
C GLY A 49 -45.33 12.76 -0.67
N ARG A 50 -44.12 12.22 -0.82
CA ARG A 50 -43.81 10.80 -0.68
C ARG A 50 -42.73 10.58 0.36
N TYR A 51 -42.77 9.43 1.03
CA TYR A 51 -41.68 9.01 1.92
C TYR A 51 -40.44 8.68 1.10
N SER A 52 -39.31 9.29 1.46
CA SER A 52 -38.00 9.00 0.86
C SER A 52 -37.04 8.35 1.84
N HIS A 53 -35.83 8.01 1.39
CA HIS A 53 -34.78 7.36 2.20
C HIS A 53 -35.27 6.04 2.84
N ARG A 54 -36.03 5.24 2.08
CA ARG A 54 -36.68 4.02 2.59
C ARG A 54 -35.69 2.97 3.13
N HIS A 55 -34.41 3.06 2.79
CA HIS A 55 -33.36 2.19 3.32
C HIS A 55 -33.30 2.19 4.86
N VAL A 56 -33.74 3.25 5.53
CA VAL A 56 -33.80 3.29 7.01
C VAL A 56 -34.72 2.22 7.60
N LEU A 57 -35.76 1.80 6.87
CA LEU A 57 -36.65 0.70 7.29
C LEU A 57 -35.91 -0.65 7.25
N PHE A 58 -35.05 -0.82 6.26
CA PHE A 58 -34.18 -1.99 6.14
C PHE A 58 -33.07 -1.97 7.18
N THR A 59 -32.50 -0.80 7.50
CA THR A 59 -31.55 -0.63 8.62
C THR A 59 -32.22 -1.02 9.94
N ASN A 60 -33.45 -0.55 10.18
CA ASN A 60 -34.24 -0.91 11.37
C ASN A 60 -34.46 -2.42 11.47
N GLU A 61 -34.92 -3.04 10.38
CA GLU A 61 -35.16 -4.49 10.31
C GLU A 61 -33.88 -5.30 10.56
N PHE A 62 -32.76 -4.88 9.98
CA PHE A 62 -31.47 -5.52 10.20
C PHE A 62 -31.06 -5.43 11.67
N CYS A 63 -31.05 -4.23 12.25
CA CYS A 63 -30.62 -4.03 13.63
C CYS A 63 -31.52 -4.78 14.62
N ASP A 64 -32.82 -4.81 14.34
CA ASP A 64 -33.76 -5.61 15.11
C ASP A 64 -33.44 -7.11 14.99
N ARG A 65 -33.30 -7.67 13.79
CA ARG A 65 -33.12 -9.14 13.69
C ARG A 65 -31.71 -9.62 14.02
N ARG A 66 -30.68 -8.76 13.94
CA ARG A 66 -29.28 -9.21 13.82
C ARG A 66 -28.35 -8.71 14.92
N LEU A 67 -28.82 -7.87 15.86
CA LEU A 67 -28.05 -7.46 17.05
C LEU A 67 -28.38 -8.34 18.27
N GLU A 68 -28.39 -9.66 18.09
CA GLU A 68 -28.70 -10.63 19.15
C GLU A 68 -27.53 -10.84 20.12
N TYR A 69 -26.29 -10.78 19.62
CA TYR A 69 -25.07 -11.14 20.37
C TYR A 69 -24.20 -9.90 20.63
N LEU A 70 -24.70 -8.96 21.41
CA LEU A 70 -23.94 -7.78 21.80
C LEU A 70 -23.08 -8.04 23.06
N PRO A 71 -21.88 -7.44 23.15
CA PRO A 71 -21.11 -7.29 24.38
C PRO A 71 -21.93 -6.80 25.58
N GLU A 72 -21.51 -7.18 26.78
CA GLU A 72 -22.15 -6.72 28.01
C GLU A 72 -22.13 -5.19 28.10
N GLY A 73 -23.30 -4.61 28.36
CA GLY A 73 -23.49 -3.17 28.55
C GLY A 73 -23.69 -2.36 27.26
N LEU A 74 -23.77 -2.99 26.09
CA LEU A 74 -24.30 -2.36 24.87
C LEU A 74 -25.80 -2.65 24.72
N ASN A 75 -26.55 -1.63 24.33
CA ASN A 75 -28.00 -1.71 24.19
C ASN A 75 -28.44 -1.74 22.71
N ARG A 76 -29.03 -2.86 22.31
CA ARG A 76 -29.60 -3.04 20.95
C ARG A 76 -30.60 -1.95 20.57
N ASN A 77 -31.49 -1.54 21.48
CA ASN A 77 -32.51 -0.55 21.19
C ASN A 77 -31.89 0.83 20.96
N SER A 78 -30.88 1.20 21.77
CA SER A 78 -30.09 2.42 21.54
C SER A 78 -29.44 2.40 20.16
N ILE A 79 -28.68 1.35 19.84
CA ILE A 79 -27.98 1.21 18.55
C ILE A 79 -28.96 1.27 17.37
N THR A 80 -30.06 0.52 17.45
CA THR A 80 -31.10 0.49 16.41
C THR A 80 -31.72 1.87 16.23
N ASN A 81 -32.03 2.55 17.33
CA ASN A 81 -32.60 3.89 17.32
C ASN A 81 -31.63 4.92 16.70
N TYR A 82 -30.35 4.86 17.04
CA TYR A 82 -29.33 5.75 16.50
C TYR A 82 -29.11 5.51 15.00
N ALA A 83 -29.03 4.24 14.57
CA ALA A 83 -28.84 3.88 13.16
C ALA A 83 -30.04 4.28 12.28
N SER A 84 -31.28 4.02 12.72
CA SER A 84 -32.46 4.18 11.86
C SER A 84 -32.97 5.62 11.72
N TYR A 85 -32.70 6.50 12.68
CA TYR A 85 -33.25 7.88 12.69
C TYR A 85 -32.34 8.93 12.04
N HIS A 86 -31.23 8.55 11.42
CA HIS A 86 -30.24 9.51 10.91
C HIS A 86 -30.74 10.44 9.78
N HIS A 87 -31.87 10.16 9.11
CA HIS A 87 -32.51 11.10 8.16
C HIS A 87 -33.63 11.94 8.79
N ARG A 88 -34.07 11.58 9.99
CA ARG A 88 -35.11 12.29 10.75
C ARG A 88 -34.78 12.24 12.25
N PRO A 89 -33.72 12.93 12.68
CA PRO A 89 -33.28 12.89 14.07
C PRO A 89 -34.25 13.64 14.99
N ASP A 90 -34.57 13.04 16.14
CA ASP A 90 -35.41 13.58 17.22
C ASP A 90 -34.64 13.73 18.55
N SER A 91 -33.37 13.32 18.60
CA SER A 91 -32.51 13.38 19.79
C SER A 91 -31.09 13.79 19.43
N THR A 92 -30.33 14.27 20.43
CA THR A 92 -28.94 14.69 20.24
C THR A 92 -28.04 13.60 19.67
N GLN A 93 -28.24 12.33 20.07
CA GLN A 93 -27.42 11.21 19.58
C GLN A 93 -27.71 10.88 18.11
N GLN A 94 -28.98 10.95 17.69
CA GLN A 94 -29.36 10.77 16.30
C GLN A 94 -28.86 11.93 15.44
N GLU A 95 -28.91 13.15 15.98
CA GLU A 95 -28.38 14.36 15.34
C GLU A 95 -26.86 14.28 15.11
N ILE A 96 -26.11 13.69 16.05
CA ILE A 96 -24.67 13.43 15.87
C ILE A 96 -24.42 12.55 14.64
N ILE A 97 -25.18 11.47 14.46
CA ILE A 97 -25.03 10.58 13.30
C ILE A 97 -25.48 11.26 12.02
N HIS A 98 -26.58 12.01 12.06
CA HIS A 98 -27.04 12.83 10.93
C HIS A 98 -25.94 13.77 10.45
N GLN A 99 -25.34 14.54 11.37
CA GLN A 99 -24.23 15.45 11.04
C GLN A 99 -23.00 14.69 10.55
N ALA A 100 -22.67 13.55 11.14
CA ALA A 100 -21.52 12.75 10.75
C ALA A 100 -21.65 12.21 9.32
N ASP A 101 -22.83 11.74 8.92
CA ASP A 101 -23.14 11.28 7.56
C ASP A 101 -22.96 12.41 6.54
N MET A 102 -23.49 13.60 6.85
CA MET A 102 -23.35 14.80 6.01
C MET A 102 -21.88 15.23 5.84
N LEU A 103 -21.09 15.20 6.92
CA LEU A 103 -19.67 15.56 6.89
C LEU A 103 -18.80 14.51 6.18
N SER A 104 -19.16 13.23 6.31
CA SER A 104 -18.47 12.10 5.68
C SER A 104 -18.54 12.16 4.16
N SER A 105 -19.73 12.41 3.60
CA SER A 105 -19.95 12.56 2.16
C SER A 105 -19.39 13.87 1.60
N GLY A 106 -19.28 14.90 2.45
CA GLY A 106 -18.87 16.25 2.04
C GLY A 106 -19.95 16.99 1.24
N MET A 107 -21.18 16.46 1.17
CA MET A 107 -22.25 17.01 0.35
C MET A 107 -23.24 17.82 1.19
N GLU A 108 -23.51 19.07 0.80
CA GLU A 108 -24.84 19.66 0.99
C GLU A 108 -25.75 18.93 0.02
N ARG A 109 -26.63 18.05 0.51
CA ARG A 109 -27.41 17.14 -0.34
C ARG A 109 -28.24 17.91 -1.37
N GLU A 110 -27.89 17.75 -2.65
CA GLU A 110 -28.83 17.90 -3.76
C GLU A 110 -29.59 16.58 -3.97
N GLU A 111 -30.73 16.70 -4.64
CA GLU A 111 -31.91 15.81 -4.75
C GLU A 111 -31.74 14.27 -4.60
N ASP A 112 -32.72 13.67 -3.89
CA ASP A 112 -32.87 12.24 -3.54
C ASP A 112 -32.65 11.24 -4.69
N GLU A 113 -32.05 10.08 -4.36
CA GLU A 113 -31.92 8.91 -5.26
C GLU A 113 -33.25 8.35 -5.77
N GLU A 114 -34.34 8.53 -5.01
CA GLU A 114 -35.68 8.04 -5.35
C GLU A 114 -36.47 9.01 -6.24
N TYR A 115 -35.97 10.23 -6.46
CA TYR A 115 -36.72 11.32 -7.05
C TYR A 115 -36.82 11.28 -8.60
N GLU A 116 -36.00 10.47 -9.29
CA GLU A 116 -36.10 10.29 -10.75
C GLU A 116 -37.26 9.38 -11.23
N GLY A 117 -38.27 9.10 -10.39
CA GLY A 117 -39.51 8.45 -10.84
C GLY A 117 -39.36 7.02 -11.43
N LYS A 118 -38.18 6.40 -11.30
CA LYS A 118 -37.89 5.01 -11.69
C LYS A 118 -37.42 4.23 -10.46
N PRO A 119 -38.28 3.40 -9.82
CA PRO A 119 -37.98 2.66 -8.59
C PRO A 119 -36.85 1.60 -8.64
N SER A 120 -36.02 1.57 -9.69
CA SER A 120 -35.09 0.47 -9.99
C SER A 120 -33.67 0.89 -10.38
N GLY A 121 -33.32 2.19 -10.35
CA GLY A 121 -32.01 2.68 -10.84
C GLY A 121 -30.83 2.27 -9.97
N PHE A 122 -30.96 2.40 -8.65
CA PHE A 122 -29.89 2.14 -7.69
C PHE A 122 -29.41 0.67 -7.66
N ARG A 123 -30.25 -0.29 -8.08
CA ARG A 123 -29.86 -1.71 -8.20
C ARG A 123 -29.02 -2.00 -9.44
N LYS A 124 -28.88 -1.04 -10.35
CA LYS A 124 -28.16 -1.18 -11.62
C LYS A 124 -26.81 -0.48 -11.64
N ILE A 125 -26.52 0.31 -10.59
CA ILE A 125 -25.34 1.17 -10.51
C ILE A 125 -24.26 0.46 -9.70
N ARG A 126 -23.08 0.34 -10.29
CA ARG A 126 -21.89 -0.20 -9.65
C ARG A 126 -21.00 0.91 -9.09
N LEU A 127 -20.13 0.52 -8.16
CA LEU A 127 -19.08 1.42 -7.67
C LEU A 127 -18.10 1.73 -8.81
N ARG A 128 -17.83 3.01 -9.02
CA ARG A 128 -16.78 3.49 -9.92
C ARG A 128 -15.43 3.51 -9.18
N PRO A 129 -14.34 3.12 -9.83
CA PRO A 129 -13.01 3.15 -9.24
C PRO A 129 -12.53 4.59 -9.04
N ILE A 130 -12.29 4.98 -7.78
CA ILE A 130 -11.77 6.31 -7.42
C ILE A 130 -10.45 6.64 -8.15
N MET A 131 -9.62 5.63 -8.43
CA MET A 131 -8.38 5.76 -9.20
C MET A 131 -8.63 6.28 -10.62
N GLY A 132 -9.77 5.92 -11.23
CA GLY A 132 -10.18 6.40 -12.55
C GLY A 132 -10.71 7.83 -12.56
N GLU A 133 -11.13 8.34 -11.39
CA GLU A 133 -11.77 9.65 -11.25
C GLU A 133 -10.77 10.81 -11.01
N ILE A 134 -9.48 10.50 -10.90
CA ILE A 134 -8.41 11.49 -10.71
C ILE A 134 -8.27 12.40 -11.93
N ARG A 135 -8.24 13.72 -11.70
CA ARG A 135 -8.04 14.76 -12.72
C ARG A 135 -6.85 15.64 -12.38
N ILE A 136 -5.99 15.88 -13.36
CA ILE A 136 -4.85 16.80 -13.24
C ILE A 136 -4.92 17.76 -14.43
N GLU A 137 -4.93 19.07 -14.17
CA GLU A 137 -4.94 20.10 -15.20
C GLU A 137 -3.87 19.84 -16.28
N GLY A 138 -4.24 20.00 -17.55
CA GLY A 138 -3.35 19.74 -18.70
C GLY A 138 -3.26 18.28 -19.15
N ARG A 139 -3.75 17.31 -18.37
CA ARG A 139 -3.95 15.91 -18.83
C ARG A 139 -5.41 15.73 -19.20
N LYS A 140 -5.70 15.49 -20.50
CA LYS A 140 -7.06 15.15 -20.90
C LYS A 140 -7.45 13.85 -20.18
N PRO A 141 -8.55 13.82 -19.41
CA PRO A 141 -9.07 12.55 -18.92
C PRO A 141 -9.34 11.66 -20.14
N PRO A 142 -9.26 10.32 -20.00
CA PRO A 142 -9.55 9.42 -21.10
C PRO A 142 -10.88 9.82 -21.76
N ALA A 143 -10.89 9.89 -23.08
CA ALA A 143 -12.03 10.34 -23.86
C ALA A 143 -13.15 9.28 -23.80
N ARG A 144 -13.92 9.31 -22.71
CA ARG A 144 -15.23 8.69 -22.43
C ARG A 144 -15.44 8.90 -20.93
N GLY A 145 -16.49 9.63 -20.53
CA GLY A 145 -16.87 9.67 -19.11
C GLY A 145 -17.16 8.26 -18.58
N SER A 146 -17.01 8.03 -17.28
CA SER A 146 -17.58 6.88 -16.55
C SER A 146 -17.42 5.50 -17.23
N ALA A 147 -16.22 5.18 -17.72
CA ALA A 147 -16.01 3.99 -18.54
C ALA A 147 -15.60 2.74 -17.76
N TRP A 148 -15.47 2.81 -16.43
CA TRP A 148 -14.98 1.71 -15.59
C TRP A 148 -15.81 1.54 -14.32
N VAL A 149 -15.96 0.29 -13.88
CA VAL A 149 -16.73 -0.10 -12.69
C VAL A 149 -16.09 -1.30 -11.98
N HIS A 150 -16.31 -1.42 -10.68
CA HIS A 150 -15.98 -2.63 -9.94
C HIS A 150 -17.09 -3.67 -10.06
N ASN A 151 -16.70 -4.95 -10.13
CA ASN A 151 -17.67 -6.03 -10.00
C ASN A 151 -18.17 -6.13 -8.54
N LEU A 152 -19.39 -6.63 -8.34
CA LEU A 152 -19.99 -6.78 -7.02
C LEU A 152 -19.56 -8.13 -6.45
N THR A 153 -18.63 -8.12 -5.50
CA THR A 153 -18.00 -9.32 -4.96
C THR A 153 -17.39 -9.07 -3.56
N GLU A 154 -16.97 -10.14 -2.91
CA GLU A 154 -16.17 -10.09 -1.69
C GLU A 154 -14.80 -9.47 -1.95
N LEU A 155 -14.19 -8.85 -0.94
CA LEU A 155 -12.87 -8.23 -1.09
C LEU A 155 -11.79 -9.32 -1.27
N ASP A 156 -11.32 -9.46 -2.50
CA ASP A 156 -10.10 -10.18 -2.85
C ASP A 156 -9.23 -9.24 -3.72
N PRO A 157 -7.92 -9.09 -3.45
CA PRO A 157 -7.08 -8.19 -4.22
C PRO A 157 -7.07 -8.43 -5.74
N LYS A 158 -7.31 -9.66 -6.20
CA LYS A 158 -7.39 -9.98 -7.64
C LYS A 158 -8.75 -9.57 -8.22
N GLU A 159 -9.82 -9.75 -7.46
CA GLU A 159 -11.17 -9.32 -7.84
C GLU A 159 -11.38 -7.80 -7.71
N ALA A 160 -10.45 -7.11 -7.03
CA ALA A 160 -10.51 -5.66 -6.85
C ALA A 160 -10.25 -4.85 -8.13
N PHE A 161 -9.82 -5.50 -9.22
CA PHE A 161 -9.56 -4.83 -10.49
C PHE A 161 -10.85 -4.30 -11.12
N PRO A 162 -10.86 -3.04 -11.61
CA PRO A 162 -12.02 -2.50 -12.31
C PRO A 162 -12.11 -3.03 -13.75
N PHE A 163 -13.33 -3.09 -14.26
CA PHE A 163 -13.62 -3.50 -15.63
C PHE A 163 -14.13 -2.31 -16.45
N PRO A 164 -13.82 -2.24 -17.75
CA PRO A 164 -14.56 -1.36 -18.65
C PRO A 164 -16.06 -1.69 -18.61
N VAL A 165 -16.93 -0.69 -18.69
CA VAL A 165 -18.40 -0.88 -18.66
C VAL A 165 -18.91 -1.78 -19.80
N ASP A 166 -18.19 -1.82 -20.92
CA ASP A 166 -18.48 -2.65 -22.09
C ASP A 166 -17.75 -4.00 -22.08
N SER A 167 -17.07 -4.34 -20.98
CA SER A 167 -16.35 -5.60 -20.84
C SER A 167 -17.28 -6.81 -20.86
N ALA A 168 -16.93 -7.81 -21.68
CA ALA A 168 -17.62 -9.11 -21.70
C ALA A 168 -17.38 -9.94 -20.43
N GLU A 169 -16.37 -9.59 -19.63
CA GLU A 169 -16.06 -10.24 -18.35
C GLU A 169 -16.96 -9.75 -17.22
N LEU A 170 -17.54 -8.55 -17.35
CA LEU A 170 -18.43 -7.98 -16.34
C LEU A 170 -19.77 -8.72 -16.35
N LYS A 171 -20.10 -9.38 -15.23
CA LYS A 171 -21.30 -10.20 -15.10
C LYS A 171 -22.12 -9.79 -13.86
N PRO A 172 -23.41 -9.45 -14.03
CA PRO A 172 -24.08 -9.13 -15.30
C PRO A 172 -23.49 -7.84 -15.94
N PRO A 173 -23.74 -7.57 -17.24
CA PRO A 173 -23.29 -6.35 -17.89
C PRO A 173 -23.72 -5.07 -17.15
N GLU A 174 -22.99 -3.97 -17.36
CA GLU A 174 -23.29 -2.70 -16.69
C GLU A 174 -24.71 -2.20 -17.04
N GLY A 175 -25.44 -1.72 -16.02
CA GLY A 175 -26.81 -1.22 -16.16
C GLY A 175 -27.92 -2.28 -16.05
N GLU A 176 -27.55 -3.56 -15.94
CA GLU A 176 -28.47 -4.63 -15.58
C GLU A 176 -28.78 -4.65 -14.07
N ASP A 177 -29.91 -5.26 -13.69
CA ASP A 177 -30.31 -5.36 -12.30
C ASP A 177 -29.42 -6.34 -11.52
N LEU A 178 -28.75 -5.86 -10.47
CA LEU A 178 -27.82 -6.61 -9.63
C LEU A 178 -28.47 -7.28 -8.40
N THR A 179 -29.81 -7.32 -8.32
CA THR A 179 -30.51 -7.83 -7.11
C THR A 179 -30.01 -9.22 -6.70
N LYS A 180 -29.75 -10.12 -7.66
CA LYS A 180 -29.30 -11.50 -7.37
C LYS A 180 -27.89 -11.52 -6.80
N GLU A 181 -26.99 -10.73 -7.36
CA GLU A 181 -25.60 -10.60 -6.94
C GLU A 181 -25.53 -9.97 -5.54
N TYR A 182 -26.35 -8.95 -5.27
CA TYR A 182 -26.54 -8.41 -3.93
C TYR A 182 -27.13 -9.45 -2.96
N GLU A 183 -28.10 -10.26 -3.39
CA GLU A 183 -28.71 -11.30 -2.56
C GLU A 183 -27.69 -12.39 -2.16
N GLU A 184 -26.85 -12.84 -3.07
CA GLU A 184 -25.78 -13.79 -2.79
C GLU A 184 -24.74 -13.21 -1.82
N LEU A 185 -24.28 -11.98 -2.08
CA LEU A 185 -23.32 -11.31 -1.20
C LEU A 185 -23.91 -11.08 0.20
N TRP A 186 -25.19 -10.68 0.28
CA TRP A 186 -25.92 -10.46 1.53
C TRP A 186 -26.04 -11.74 2.35
N LYS A 187 -26.32 -12.89 1.72
CA LYS A 187 -26.38 -14.18 2.42
C LYS A 187 -25.05 -14.52 3.10
N ARG A 188 -23.92 -14.31 2.41
CA ARG A 188 -22.59 -14.57 2.96
C ARG A 188 -22.22 -13.58 4.06
N PHE A 189 -22.53 -12.30 3.85
CA PHE A 189 -22.41 -11.26 4.89
C PHE A 189 -23.17 -11.65 6.16
N LEU A 190 -24.41 -12.13 6.07
CA LEU A 190 -25.19 -12.55 7.25
C LEU A 190 -24.56 -13.73 7.99
N LEU A 191 -23.91 -14.67 7.28
CA LEU A 191 -23.18 -15.77 7.92
C LEU A 191 -21.96 -15.25 8.69
N ALA A 192 -21.19 -14.35 8.10
CA ALA A 192 -20.05 -13.71 8.76
C ALA A 192 -20.50 -12.86 9.97
N TRP A 193 -21.56 -12.06 9.80
CA TRP A 193 -22.15 -11.23 10.84
C TRP A 193 -22.61 -12.06 12.05
N GLY A 194 -23.33 -13.16 11.80
CA GLY A 194 -23.82 -14.06 12.87
C GLY A 194 -22.71 -14.75 13.67
N LYS A 195 -21.46 -14.75 13.16
CA LYS A 195 -20.28 -15.21 13.89
C LYS A 195 -19.65 -14.12 14.76
N ASN A 196 -20.04 -12.85 14.69
CA ASN A 196 -19.47 -11.85 15.61
C ASN A 196 -20.05 -12.02 17.02
N ARG A 197 -19.23 -12.54 17.94
CA ARG A 197 -19.57 -12.78 19.36
C ARG A 197 -18.41 -12.35 20.27
N VAL A 198 -17.65 -11.34 19.85
CA VAL A 198 -16.58 -10.75 20.64
C VAL A 198 -17.18 -10.13 21.91
N ARG A 199 -16.50 -10.28 23.04
CA ARG A 199 -17.07 -10.02 24.37
C ARG A 199 -16.98 -8.57 24.81
N ASP A 200 -15.96 -7.85 24.37
CA ASP A 200 -15.75 -6.44 24.68
C ASP A 200 -16.21 -5.54 23.53
N ALA A 201 -16.60 -4.31 23.86
CA ALA A 201 -17.15 -3.37 22.88
C ALA A 201 -16.11 -2.97 21.81
N TRP A 202 -14.85 -2.77 22.21
CA TRP A 202 -13.77 -2.34 21.32
C TRP A 202 -13.50 -3.40 20.24
N GLY A 203 -13.28 -4.64 20.67
CA GLY A 203 -13.07 -5.79 19.78
C GLY A 203 -14.29 -6.11 18.92
N TYR A 204 -15.51 -5.98 19.45
CA TYR A 204 -16.74 -6.20 18.69
C TYR A 204 -16.93 -5.19 17.55
N VAL A 205 -16.62 -3.91 17.80
CA VAL A 205 -16.66 -2.86 16.77
C VAL A 205 -15.58 -3.11 15.71
N ASN A 206 -14.37 -3.48 16.12
CA ASN A 206 -13.29 -3.72 15.17
C ASN A 206 -13.52 -4.96 14.29
N ARG A 207 -14.13 -6.01 14.85
CA ARG A 207 -14.59 -7.16 14.04
C ARG A 207 -15.72 -6.78 13.10
N THR A 208 -16.65 -5.95 13.57
CA THR A 208 -17.71 -5.38 12.71
C THR A 208 -17.11 -4.63 11.53
N LEU A 209 -16.08 -3.81 11.76
CA LEU A 209 -15.36 -3.09 10.73
C LEU A 209 -14.74 -4.04 9.68
N GLY A 210 -14.03 -5.09 10.12
CA GLY A 210 -13.43 -6.07 9.21
C GLY A 210 -14.45 -6.85 8.36
N ILE A 211 -15.62 -7.18 8.92
CA ILE A 211 -16.72 -7.82 8.17
C ILE A 211 -17.30 -6.83 7.14
N LEU A 212 -17.55 -5.58 7.54
CA LEU A 212 -18.07 -4.57 6.63
C LEU A 212 -17.10 -4.29 5.48
N GLU A 213 -15.80 -4.22 5.75
CA GLU A 213 -14.77 -4.07 4.71
C GLU A 213 -14.89 -5.17 3.67
N HIS A 214 -14.96 -6.43 4.10
CA HIS A 214 -15.00 -7.57 3.19
C HIS A 214 -16.21 -7.58 2.26
N TYR A 215 -17.38 -7.21 2.77
CA TYR A 215 -18.64 -7.37 2.04
C TYR A 215 -19.21 -6.08 1.44
N THR A 216 -18.70 -4.90 1.82
CA THR A 216 -19.26 -3.61 1.40
C THR A 216 -18.26 -2.68 0.69
N TRP A 217 -17.02 -3.13 0.45
CA TRP A 217 -15.97 -2.35 -0.22
C TRP A 217 -16.30 -1.93 -1.67
N CYS A 218 -17.13 -2.70 -2.39
CA CYS A 218 -17.49 -2.43 -3.79
C CYS A 218 -18.97 -2.06 -3.96
N ILE A 219 -19.67 -1.76 -2.86
CA ILE A 219 -21.05 -1.27 -2.89
C ILE A 219 -20.98 0.27 -2.91
N PRO A 220 -21.61 0.98 -3.88
CA PRO A 220 -21.60 2.43 -3.88
C PRO A 220 -22.44 2.99 -2.73
N SER A 221 -21.86 3.90 -1.93
CA SER A 221 -22.54 4.57 -0.82
C SER A 221 -23.71 5.44 -1.29
N ALA A 222 -23.51 6.17 -2.38
CA ALA A 222 -24.53 6.93 -3.10
C ALA A 222 -24.50 6.57 -4.60
N THR A 223 -25.64 6.70 -5.25
CA THR A 223 -25.86 6.32 -6.66
C THR A 223 -26.32 7.51 -7.53
N ASN A 224 -26.79 8.59 -6.92
CA ASN A 224 -27.20 9.83 -7.57
C ASN A 224 -26.02 10.79 -7.83
N VAL A 225 -25.06 10.86 -6.91
CA VAL A 225 -23.84 11.68 -7.01
C VAL A 225 -22.65 10.75 -7.06
N PHE A 226 -21.71 11.00 -8.00
CA PHE A 226 -20.57 10.15 -8.38
C PHE A 226 -20.36 8.91 -7.48
N PRO A 227 -20.70 7.69 -7.96
CA PRO A 227 -20.66 6.49 -7.13
C PRO A 227 -19.21 5.99 -6.95
N ASP A 228 -18.29 6.85 -6.49
CA ASP A 228 -16.85 6.58 -6.33
C ASP A 228 -16.41 6.36 -4.87
N ILE A 229 -17.35 6.49 -3.92
CA ILE A 229 -17.14 6.21 -2.49
C ILE A 229 -17.81 4.88 -2.14
N SER A 230 -17.02 3.93 -1.62
CA SER A 230 -17.57 2.67 -1.13
C SER A 230 -18.45 2.86 0.10
N LEU A 231 -19.44 1.98 0.26
CA LEU A 231 -20.28 1.94 1.45
C LEU A 231 -19.42 1.70 2.69
N TYR A 232 -18.43 0.82 2.63
CA TYR A 232 -17.48 0.61 3.72
C TYR A 232 -16.78 1.90 4.17
N ASP A 233 -16.13 2.60 3.23
CA ASP A 233 -15.34 3.80 3.55
C ASP A 233 -16.25 4.90 4.12
N HIS A 234 -17.45 5.06 3.54
CA HIS A 234 -18.46 5.98 4.05
C HIS A 234 -18.91 5.65 5.48
N LEU A 235 -19.25 4.39 5.77
CA LEU A 235 -19.64 3.92 7.10
C LEU A 235 -18.51 4.15 8.12
N LYS A 236 -17.28 3.80 7.74
CA LYS A 236 -16.08 3.98 8.56
C LYS A 236 -15.85 5.45 8.93
N THR A 237 -15.86 6.35 7.95
CA THR A 237 -15.64 7.79 8.21
C THR A 237 -16.80 8.42 8.95
N THR A 238 -18.05 8.04 8.67
CA THR A 238 -19.23 8.49 9.44
C THR A 238 -19.11 8.08 10.91
N ALA A 239 -18.68 6.84 11.19
CA ALA A 239 -18.46 6.38 12.56
C ALA A 239 -17.33 7.13 13.28
N ALA A 240 -16.21 7.40 12.60
CA ALA A 240 -15.11 8.19 13.15
C ALA A 240 -15.55 9.61 13.54
N ILE A 241 -16.31 10.27 12.66
CA ILE A 241 -16.83 11.62 12.88
C ILE A 241 -17.85 11.62 14.02
N ALA A 242 -18.77 10.64 14.06
CA ALA A 242 -19.76 10.50 15.12
C ALA A 242 -19.11 10.33 16.49
N ALA A 243 -18.04 9.53 16.59
CA ALA A 243 -17.27 9.38 17.81
C ALA A 243 -16.68 10.72 18.30
N CYS A 244 -16.13 11.52 17.38
CA CYS A 244 -15.56 12.82 17.71
C CYS A 244 -16.63 13.82 18.16
N LEU A 245 -17.75 13.88 17.42
CA LEU A 245 -18.87 14.76 17.75
C LEU A 245 -19.53 14.38 19.07
N ASN A 246 -19.59 13.10 19.44
CA ASN A 246 -20.11 12.69 20.75
C ASN A 246 -19.37 13.36 21.91
N ASP A 247 -18.04 13.44 21.81
CA ASP A 247 -17.19 13.94 22.88
C ASP A 247 -16.96 15.47 22.80
N ALA A 248 -17.15 16.07 21.61
CA ALA A 248 -16.80 17.47 21.35
C ALA A 248 -17.87 18.29 20.60
N ALA A 249 -19.15 17.86 20.57
CA ALA A 249 -20.23 18.50 19.79
C ALA A 249 -20.36 20.02 19.96
N ALA A 250 -20.11 20.52 21.18
CA ALA A 250 -20.24 21.93 21.53
C ALA A 250 -19.04 22.80 21.07
N SER A 251 -17.94 22.18 20.65
CA SER A 251 -16.76 22.89 20.15
C SER A 251 -16.99 23.39 18.73
N THR A 252 -16.46 24.58 18.42
CA THR A 252 -16.36 25.08 17.04
C THR A 252 -15.30 24.31 16.22
N GLU A 253 -14.34 23.70 16.90
CA GLU A 253 -13.30 22.83 16.36
C GLU A 253 -13.40 21.46 17.03
N PRO A 254 -14.40 20.63 16.68
CA PRO A 254 -14.66 19.39 17.41
C PRO A 254 -13.66 18.27 17.08
N PHE A 255 -12.81 18.46 16.07
CA PHE A 255 -11.94 17.42 15.54
C PHE A 255 -10.46 17.75 15.76
N LEU A 256 -9.69 16.71 16.06
CA LEU A 256 -8.24 16.73 16.14
C LEU A 256 -7.71 15.73 15.11
N LEU A 257 -7.07 16.23 14.04
CA LEU A 257 -6.42 15.38 13.06
C LEU A 257 -5.00 15.11 13.52
N VAL A 258 -4.72 13.86 13.87
CA VAL A 258 -3.41 13.37 14.29
C VAL A 258 -2.77 12.65 13.13
N ALA A 259 -1.50 12.94 12.86
CA ALA A 259 -0.72 12.21 11.88
C ALA A 259 0.53 11.63 12.54
N THR A 260 0.92 10.43 12.10
CA THR A 260 2.15 9.77 12.53
C THR A 260 3.05 9.52 11.34
N ASP A 261 4.37 9.58 11.56
CA ASP A 261 5.38 9.31 10.53
C ASP A 261 6.65 8.73 11.14
N PHE A 262 7.25 7.76 10.46
CA PHE A 262 8.48 7.11 10.92
C PHE A 262 9.72 7.63 10.17
N GLY A 263 10.71 8.08 10.93
CA GLY A 263 12.02 8.48 10.43
C GLY A 263 13.10 7.43 10.73
N GLY A 264 14.10 7.31 9.85
CA GLY A 264 15.26 6.42 10.06
C GLY A 264 15.04 4.95 9.70
N ILE A 265 13.91 4.62 9.08
CA ILE A 265 13.53 3.26 8.65
C ILE A 265 14.63 2.56 7.84
N GLN A 266 15.14 3.21 6.78
CA GLN A 266 16.14 2.58 5.90
C GLN A 266 17.42 2.22 6.66
N ASN A 267 17.92 3.14 7.49
CA ASN A 267 19.11 2.90 8.30
C ASN A 267 18.89 1.73 9.27
N TYR A 268 17.72 1.68 9.92
CA TYR A 268 17.37 0.60 10.83
C TYR A 268 17.29 -0.77 10.14
N ILE A 269 16.53 -0.89 9.05
CA ILE A 269 16.31 -2.15 8.33
C ILE A 269 17.65 -2.71 7.84
N PHE A 270 18.50 -1.86 7.26
CA PHE A 270 19.70 -2.29 6.57
C PHE A 270 20.97 -2.31 7.42
N ALA A 271 20.92 -1.89 8.67
CA ALA A 271 22.04 -1.95 9.61
C ALA A 271 22.32 -3.35 10.18
N ILE A 272 22.41 -4.35 9.29
CA ILE A 272 22.79 -5.73 9.60
C ILE A 272 23.85 -6.24 8.64
N ARG A 273 24.80 -7.01 9.19
CA ARG A 273 25.98 -7.52 8.49
C ARG A 273 25.89 -9.03 8.30
N SER A 274 26.62 -9.52 7.30
CA SER A 274 26.67 -10.94 6.90
C SER A 274 27.43 -11.86 7.87
N GLY A 275 27.92 -11.34 9.00
CA GLY A 275 28.79 -12.07 9.95
C GLY A 275 28.08 -13.16 10.75
N ALA A 276 26.82 -12.94 11.14
CA ALA A 276 26.07 -13.81 12.03
C ALA A 276 25.06 -14.75 11.33
N GLY A 277 25.30 -15.11 10.05
CA GLY A 277 24.36 -15.89 9.24
C GLY A 277 22.97 -15.25 9.15
N GLY A 278 21.93 -15.95 8.65
CA GLY A 278 20.52 -15.52 8.83
C GLY A 278 20.10 -14.14 8.29
N LEU A 279 20.93 -13.46 7.49
CA LEU A 279 20.75 -12.06 7.09
C LEU A 279 19.36 -11.77 6.48
N ALA A 280 18.92 -12.62 5.55
CA ALA A 280 17.62 -12.47 4.90
C ALA A 280 16.44 -12.55 5.88
N ARG A 281 16.53 -13.41 6.91
CA ARG A 281 15.49 -13.51 7.96
C ARG A 281 15.42 -12.22 8.77
N ARG A 282 16.58 -11.72 9.22
CA ARG A 282 16.63 -10.47 10.00
C ARG A 282 16.17 -9.25 9.23
N LEU A 283 16.58 -9.11 7.96
CA LEU A 283 16.10 -8.03 7.08
C LEU A 283 14.58 -8.02 6.98
N ARG A 284 14.00 -9.21 6.76
CA ARG A 284 12.55 -9.37 6.66
C ARG A 284 11.86 -9.00 7.97
N ALA A 285 12.37 -9.48 9.11
CA ALA A 285 11.80 -9.15 10.41
C ALA A 285 11.86 -7.66 10.71
N ARG A 286 12.97 -6.98 10.41
CA ARG A 286 13.08 -5.53 10.60
C ARG A 286 12.15 -4.74 9.69
N SER A 287 12.02 -5.18 8.43
CA SER A 287 11.07 -4.57 7.51
C SER A 287 9.63 -4.73 8.00
N PHE A 288 9.28 -5.94 8.46
CA PHE A 288 7.99 -6.23 9.06
C PHE A 288 7.74 -5.43 10.34
N LEU A 289 8.76 -5.29 11.20
CA LEU A 289 8.67 -4.53 12.43
C LEU A 289 8.28 -3.07 12.17
N VAL A 290 8.74 -2.45 11.09
CA VAL A 290 8.35 -1.07 10.76
C VAL A 290 6.85 -0.97 10.47
N SER A 291 6.30 -1.86 9.65
CA SER A 291 4.85 -1.92 9.41
C SER A 291 4.09 -2.28 10.69
N LEU A 292 4.63 -3.17 11.51
CA LEU A 292 4.01 -3.56 12.78
C LEU A 292 4.01 -2.39 13.79
N LEU A 293 5.08 -1.59 13.84
CA LEU A 293 5.17 -0.40 14.69
C LEU A 293 4.14 0.65 14.27
N GLU A 294 3.82 0.77 12.98
CA GLU A 294 2.74 1.63 12.50
C GLU A 294 1.37 1.19 13.06
N ASP A 295 0.99 -0.07 12.85
CA ASP A 295 -0.25 -0.67 13.41
C ASP A 295 -0.33 -0.44 14.92
N PHE A 296 0.81 -0.62 15.56
CA PHE A 296 0.94 -0.56 16.99
C PHE A 296 0.79 0.85 17.56
N VAL A 297 1.42 1.86 16.95
CA VAL A 297 1.24 3.27 17.36
C VAL A 297 -0.21 3.68 17.21
N ILE A 298 -0.88 3.24 16.13
CA ILE A 298 -2.32 3.47 15.92
C ILE A 298 -3.12 2.86 17.07
N HIS A 299 -2.87 1.59 17.41
CA HIS A 299 -3.53 0.92 18.54
C HIS A 299 -3.27 1.65 19.86
N ARG A 300 -2.04 2.11 20.10
CA ARG A 300 -1.68 2.82 21.35
C ARG A 300 -2.49 4.10 21.51
N ILE A 301 -2.56 4.91 20.46
CA ILE A 301 -3.27 6.18 20.45
C ILE A 301 -4.76 5.92 20.67
N LEU A 302 -5.36 5.05 19.84
CA LEU A 302 -6.80 4.77 19.89
C LEU A 302 -7.23 4.17 21.22
N ARG A 303 -6.44 3.26 21.80
CA ARG A 303 -6.72 2.73 23.14
C ARG A 303 -6.52 3.75 24.25
N ALA A 304 -5.57 4.69 24.12
CA ALA A 304 -5.42 5.79 25.09
C ALA A 304 -6.70 6.62 25.20
N VAL A 305 -7.28 6.96 24.05
CA VAL A 305 -8.47 7.80 23.95
C VAL A 305 -9.79 7.02 23.98
N ASP A 306 -9.73 5.69 24.11
CA ASP A 306 -10.87 4.76 24.13
C ASP A 306 -11.76 4.86 22.87
N LEU A 307 -11.11 4.77 21.70
CA LEU A 307 -11.73 4.76 20.39
C LEU A 307 -11.39 3.49 19.58
N PRO A 308 -12.30 3.02 18.72
CA PRO A 308 -12.04 1.87 17.84
C PRO A 308 -11.28 2.26 16.56
N MET A 309 -10.91 1.26 15.76
CA MET A 309 -10.14 1.40 14.53
C MET A 309 -10.85 2.21 13.43
N THR A 310 -12.15 2.48 13.58
CA THR A 310 -12.88 3.43 12.71
C THR A 310 -12.18 4.78 12.63
N ASN A 311 -11.59 5.23 13.74
CA ASN A 311 -10.92 6.53 13.85
C ASN A 311 -9.52 6.57 13.24
N CYS A 312 -9.00 5.43 12.75
CA CYS A 312 -7.85 5.39 11.87
C CYS A 312 -8.30 5.57 10.42
N ILE A 313 -8.21 6.78 9.89
CA ILE A 313 -8.71 7.16 8.57
C ILE A 313 -7.85 6.53 7.48
N ILE A 314 -6.53 6.76 7.56
CA ILE A 314 -5.52 6.23 6.62
C ILE A 314 -4.40 5.57 7.44
N SER A 315 -3.93 4.41 6.99
CA SER A 315 -2.71 3.75 7.47
C SER A 315 -1.99 3.17 6.26
N SER A 316 -0.82 3.71 5.92
CA SER A 316 -0.13 3.35 4.68
C SER A 316 1.31 3.84 4.67
N GLY A 317 2.25 2.94 4.35
CA GLY A 317 3.65 3.30 4.05
C GLY A 317 4.42 3.98 5.20
N GLY A 318 4.13 3.64 6.46
CA GLY A 318 4.74 4.31 7.61
C GLY A 318 4.15 5.69 7.90
N LYS A 319 2.94 5.97 7.40
CA LYS A 319 2.18 7.17 7.73
C LYS A 319 0.73 6.82 8.03
N SER A 320 0.28 7.27 9.19
CA SER A 320 -1.11 7.12 9.59
C SER A 320 -1.76 8.46 9.89
N TYR A 321 -3.07 8.53 9.68
CA TYR A 321 -3.89 9.71 9.94
C TYR A 321 -5.12 9.28 10.72
N LEU A 322 -5.29 9.84 11.92
CA LEU A 322 -6.36 9.53 12.84
C LEU A 322 -7.23 10.77 13.07
N LEU A 323 -8.55 10.58 13.10
CA LEU A 323 -9.49 11.63 13.44
C LEU A 323 -10.00 11.40 14.87
N LEU A 324 -9.66 12.29 15.80
CA LEU A 324 -9.94 12.15 17.23
C LEU A 324 -10.78 13.34 17.74
N PRO A 325 -11.47 13.23 18.88
CA PRO A 325 -12.19 14.36 19.48
C PRO A 325 -11.22 15.41 20.01
N ASN A 326 -11.44 16.67 19.67
CA ASN A 326 -10.63 17.78 20.17
C ASN A 326 -11.02 18.15 21.60
N THR A 327 -10.52 17.39 22.56
CA THR A 327 -10.71 17.62 24.00
C THR A 327 -9.38 17.73 24.71
N GLU A 328 -9.33 18.45 25.83
CA GLU A 328 -8.12 18.60 26.65
C GLU A 328 -7.56 17.24 27.08
N LYS A 329 -8.44 16.29 27.44
CA LYS A 329 -8.05 14.91 27.76
C LYS A 329 -7.35 14.24 26.58
N CYS A 330 -7.90 14.36 25.36
CA CYS A 330 -7.30 13.76 24.17
C CYS A 330 -5.89 14.32 23.89
N HIS A 331 -5.68 15.63 24.07
CA HIS A 331 -4.34 16.24 23.93
C HIS A 331 -3.34 15.70 24.96
N GLN A 332 -3.77 15.48 26.20
CA GLN A 332 -2.95 14.89 27.26
C GLN A 332 -2.60 13.43 26.97
N ASP A 333 -3.57 12.65 26.50
CA ASP A 333 -3.38 11.25 26.12
C ASP A 333 -2.37 11.14 24.96
N ILE A 334 -2.49 11.97 23.91
CA ILE A 334 -1.54 12.00 22.79
C ILE A 334 -0.14 12.41 23.24
N SER A 335 -0.03 13.41 24.12
CA SER A 335 1.26 13.85 24.66
C SER A 335 1.95 12.75 25.45
N THR A 336 1.18 11.96 26.20
CA THR A 336 1.66 10.78 26.93
C THR A 336 2.17 9.71 25.96
N VAL A 337 1.40 9.39 24.92
CA VAL A 337 1.82 8.42 23.89
C VAL A 337 3.09 8.88 23.19
N LYS A 338 3.20 10.17 22.85
CA LYS A 338 4.41 10.73 22.23
C LYS A 338 5.64 10.53 23.11
N TYR A 339 5.53 10.77 24.42
CA TYR A 339 6.61 10.52 25.37
C TYR A 339 6.99 9.05 25.44
N GLU A 340 6.02 8.15 25.49
CA GLU A 340 6.27 6.70 25.51
C GLU A 340 7.01 6.24 24.25
N MET A 341 6.61 6.74 23.08
CA MET A 341 7.24 6.39 21.80
C MET A 341 8.67 6.93 21.68
N ASP A 342 8.90 8.18 22.10
CA ASP A 342 10.25 8.78 22.15
C ASP A 342 11.16 8.04 23.14
N HIS A 343 10.63 7.68 24.31
CA HIS A 343 11.37 6.94 25.34
C HIS A 343 11.75 5.55 24.85
N TRP A 344 10.79 4.80 24.26
CA TRP A 344 11.06 3.50 23.67
C TRP A 344 12.10 3.59 22.54
N SER A 345 11.98 4.60 21.67
CA SER A 345 12.92 4.83 20.57
C SER A 345 14.35 4.99 21.09
N LEU A 346 14.55 5.77 22.15
CA LEU A 346 15.84 5.95 22.80
C LEU A 346 16.35 4.66 23.45
N GLU A 347 15.49 3.96 24.20
CA GLU A 347 15.90 2.76 24.94
C GLU A 347 16.22 1.58 24.02
N LYS A 348 15.39 1.33 23.00
CA LYS A 348 15.51 0.14 22.13
C LYS A 348 16.31 0.37 20.87
N THR A 349 16.26 1.58 20.30
CA THR A 349 16.90 1.87 19.00
C THR A 349 17.95 2.98 19.07
N ARG A 350 18.21 3.53 20.27
CA ARG A 350 19.10 4.69 20.49
C ARG A 350 18.71 5.90 19.64
N GLY A 351 17.42 6.08 19.39
CA GLY A 351 16.89 7.19 18.60
C GLY A 351 17.02 7.02 17.08
N GLU A 352 17.36 5.84 16.58
CA GLU A 352 17.44 5.60 15.13
C GLU A 352 16.07 5.58 14.48
N ILE A 353 15.14 4.78 15.01
CA ILE A 353 13.73 4.82 14.60
C ILE A 353 13.08 5.98 15.34
N ARG A 354 12.66 7.02 14.62
CA ARG A 354 11.98 8.19 15.20
C ARG A 354 10.51 8.14 14.86
N ILE A 355 9.65 8.13 15.88
CA ILE A 355 8.20 8.10 15.72
C ILE A 355 7.68 9.52 15.91
N ASN A 356 7.35 10.18 14.81
CA ASN A 356 6.87 11.55 14.84
C ASN A 356 5.36 11.56 14.93
N ILE A 357 4.81 12.32 15.88
CA ILE A 357 3.37 12.52 16.06
C ILE A 357 3.11 14.03 16.07
N ALA A 358 2.22 14.47 15.19
CA ALA A 358 1.72 15.85 15.14
C ALA A 358 0.19 15.85 15.10
N ALA A 359 -0.41 16.94 15.57
CA ALA A 359 -1.86 17.08 15.63
C ALA A 359 -2.27 18.51 15.27
N ILE A 360 -3.42 18.68 14.60
CA ILE A 360 -4.04 19.97 14.32
C ILE A 360 -5.53 19.95 14.64
N SER A 361 -6.06 21.06 15.15
CA SER A 361 -7.49 21.25 15.33
C SER A 361 -8.18 21.53 13.99
N LEU A 362 -9.35 20.93 13.79
CA LEU A 362 -10.18 21.08 12.60
C LEU A 362 -11.62 21.46 12.95
N GLN A 363 -12.21 22.30 12.10
CA GLN A 363 -13.63 22.64 12.09
C GLN A 363 -14.42 21.61 11.27
N ARG A 364 -15.76 21.72 11.27
CA ARG A 364 -16.63 20.88 10.43
C ARG A 364 -16.34 21.02 8.92
N GLU A 365 -16.09 22.23 8.46
CA GLU A 365 -15.84 22.50 7.03
C GLU A 365 -14.50 21.92 6.54
N ASP A 366 -13.52 21.79 7.43
CA ASP A 366 -12.20 21.21 7.13
C ASP A 366 -12.27 19.73 6.69
N LEU A 367 -13.37 19.02 7.00
CA LEU A 367 -13.59 17.64 6.56
C LEU A 367 -14.10 17.53 5.11
N LYS A 368 -14.65 18.63 4.57
CA LYS A 368 -15.12 18.69 3.18
C LYS A 368 -13.96 18.93 2.21
N ASP A 369 -12.94 19.71 2.60
CA ASP A 369 -11.63 19.81 1.93
C ASP A 369 -10.56 19.08 2.75
N PHE A 370 -10.70 17.75 2.83
CA PHE A 370 -9.79 16.95 3.65
C PHE A 370 -8.36 16.94 3.09
N SER A 371 -8.19 17.13 1.77
CA SER A 371 -6.87 17.29 1.16
C SER A 371 -6.09 18.48 1.75
N HIS A 372 -6.75 19.63 1.96
CA HIS A 372 -6.12 20.77 2.62
C HIS A 372 -5.80 20.48 4.10
N SER A 373 -6.69 19.77 4.80
CA SER A 373 -6.43 19.31 6.17
C SER A 373 -5.21 18.38 6.26
N LEU A 374 -5.05 17.45 5.31
CA LEU A 374 -3.87 16.60 5.20
C LEU A 374 -2.61 17.41 4.92
N TYR A 375 -2.68 18.45 4.07
CA TYR A 375 -1.54 19.35 3.86
C TYR A 375 -1.12 20.05 5.16
N ARG A 376 -2.07 20.62 5.91
CA ARG A 376 -1.82 21.31 7.19
C ARG A 376 -1.14 20.40 8.21
N VAL A 377 -1.65 19.18 8.41
CA VAL A 377 -1.07 18.25 9.41
C VAL A 377 0.30 17.73 8.96
N ASN A 378 0.50 17.54 7.66
CA ASN A 378 1.81 17.16 7.12
C ASN A 378 2.85 18.27 7.29
N SER A 379 2.46 19.54 7.21
CA SER A 379 3.34 20.67 7.54
C SER A 379 3.73 20.65 9.02
N ALA A 380 2.77 20.44 9.93
CA ALA A 380 3.05 20.27 11.36
C ALA A 380 3.96 19.05 11.65
N LEU A 381 3.79 17.94 10.92
CA LEU A 381 4.68 16.79 10.99
C LEU A 381 6.11 17.15 10.56
N ARG A 382 6.29 17.90 9.47
CA ARG A 382 7.63 18.31 8.99
C ARG A 382 8.35 19.17 10.01
N GLU A 383 7.66 20.14 10.62
CA GLU A 383 8.21 20.95 11.72
C GLU A 383 8.59 20.07 12.91
N GLY A 384 7.75 19.09 13.26
CA GLY A 384 8.05 18.11 14.30
C GLY A 384 9.33 17.31 14.05
N LYS A 385 9.61 16.95 12.79
CA LYS A 385 10.82 16.21 12.40
C LYS A 385 12.11 17.00 12.57
N GLU A 386 12.04 18.33 12.67
CA GLU A 386 13.22 19.17 12.95
C GLU A 386 13.64 19.09 14.43
N THR A 387 12.75 18.63 15.32
CA THR A 387 13.02 18.44 16.75
C THR A 387 12.65 17.02 17.22
N PRO A 388 13.31 15.98 16.68
CA PRO A 388 12.98 14.60 17.02
C PRO A 388 13.30 14.31 18.49
N LEU A 389 12.53 13.41 19.11
CA LEU A 389 12.72 12.97 20.50
C LEU A 389 12.63 14.09 21.53
N ARG A 390 12.05 15.25 21.15
CA ARG A 390 11.97 16.44 22.00
C ARG A 390 11.36 16.16 23.37
N SER A 391 10.38 15.25 23.44
CA SER A 391 9.70 14.94 24.70
C SER A 391 10.60 14.27 25.74
N CYS A 392 11.70 13.64 25.31
CA CYS A 392 12.70 13.04 26.20
C CYS A 392 13.98 13.86 26.31
N LEU A 393 14.37 14.58 25.24
CA LEU A 393 15.62 15.33 25.19
C LEU A 393 15.52 16.74 25.80
N GLN A 394 14.31 17.27 26.00
CA GLN A 394 14.08 18.57 26.62
C GLN A 394 13.16 18.43 27.84
N ASN A 395 13.47 19.19 28.88
CA ASN A 395 12.61 19.40 30.04
C ASN A 395 12.32 20.91 30.22
N SER A 396 11.57 21.27 31.27
CA SER A 396 11.21 22.67 31.55
C SER A 396 12.41 23.60 31.83
N GLN A 397 13.60 23.06 32.08
CA GLN A 397 14.83 23.79 32.37
C GLN A 397 15.86 23.78 31.22
N GLY A 398 15.58 23.10 30.10
CA GLY A 398 16.47 23.04 28.95
C GLY A 398 16.70 21.60 28.45
N TRP A 399 17.92 21.30 28.02
CA TRP A 399 18.28 19.94 27.58
C TRP A 399 18.34 18.98 28.78
N ALA A 400 17.78 17.79 28.62
CA ALA A 400 17.93 16.71 29.57
C ALA A 400 19.40 16.23 29.63
N GLU A 401 19.86 15.79 30.81
CA GLU A 401 21.23 15.33 30.97
C GLU A 401 21.50 14.06 30.15
N PHE A 402 22.42 14.18 29.19
CA PHE A 402 22.76 13.13 28.22
C PHE A 402 23.25 11.82 28.87
N HIS A 403 23.94 11.91 30.02
CA HIS A 403 24.45 10.75 30.74
C HIS A 403 23.36 9.84 31.32
N GLY A 404 22.17 10.38 31.62
CA GLY A 404 21.03 9.58 32.08
C GLY A 404 20.22 8.94 30.95
N LEU A 405 20.36 9.45 29.72
CA LEU A 405 19.55 9.05 28.55
C LEU A 405 20.17 7.87 27.78
N LEU A 406 21.50 7.74 27.78
CA LEU A 406 22.20 6.64 27.12
C LEU A 406 22.77 5.68 28.17
N ARG A 407 22.17 4.50 28.31
CA ARG A 407 22.70 3.44 29.18
C ARG A 407 24.10 3.03 28.72
N GLN A 408 25.03 2.88 29.67
CA GLN A 408 26.28 2.17 29.41
C GLN A 408 25.98 0.76 28.93
N MET A 409 26.63 0.36 27.85
CA MET A 409 26.49 -0.99 27.30
C MET A 409 27.43 -1.93 28.06
N GLU A 410 26.84 -2.86 28.80
CA GLU A 410 27.58 -3.93 29.45
C GLU A 410 27.79 -5.09 28.47
N ILE A 411 29.04 -5.49 28.26
CA ILE A 411 29.38 -6.63 27.39
C ILE A 411 29.48 -7.88 28.28
N PRO A 412 28.71 -8.95 27.99
CA PRO A 412 28.82 -10.21 28.74
C PRO A 412 30.24 -10.76 28.73
N ALA A 413 30.68 -11.36 29.85
CA ALA A 413 32.05 -11.86 30.01
C ALA A 413 32.47 -12.90 28.94
N ASN A 414 31.52 -13.73 28.50
CA ASN A 414 31.71 -14.71 27.42
C ASN A 414 31.11 -14.24 26.09
N GLY A 415 30.80 -12.96 25.95
CA GLY A 415 30.15 -12.37 24.78
C GLY A 415 31.06 -11.38 24.05
N GLY A 416 30.43 -10.51 23.28
CA GLY A 416 31.11 -9.46 22.53
C GLY A 416 30.13 -8.46 21.96
N LEU A 417 30.60 -7.59 21.06
CA LEU A 417 29.69 -6.85 20.19
C LEU A 417 28.98 -7.84 19.26
N CYS A 418 27.67 -7.64 19.06
CA CYS A 418 26.86 -8.50 18.21
C CYS A 418 27.40 -8.54 16.78
N ASP A 419 27.73 -9.73 16.26
CA ASP A 419 28.24 -9.96 14.91
C ASP A 419 27.24 -9.62 13.79
N SER A 420 25.95 -9.44 14.15
CA SER A 420 24.92 -9.02 13.20
C SER A 420 24.79 -7.49 13.10
N CYS A 421 24.48 -6.79 14.19
CA CYS A 421 24.26 -5.34 14.15
C CYS A 421 25.49 -4.50 14.48
N GLN A 422 26.48 -5.07 15.19
CA GLN A 422 27.66 -4.36 15.74
C GLN A 422 27.31 -3.17 16.63
N ARG A 423 26.10 -3.17 17.20
CA ARG A 423 25.55 -2.07 17.99
C ARG A 423 25.31 -2.45 19.44
N ASP A 424 24.93 -3.69 19.69
CA ASP A 424 24.55 -4.15 21.02
C ASP A 424 25.48 -5.24 21.49
N ALA A 425 25.56 -5.42 22.80
CA ALA A 425 26.24 -6.55 23.39
C ALA A 425 25.48 -7.83 23.05
N GLY A 426 26.21 -8.85 22.62
CA GLY A 426 25.70 -10.15 22.22
C GLY A 426 26.24 -11.27 23.10
N GLU A 427 25.36 -12.21 23.40
CA GLU A 427 25.73 -13.48 24.01
C GLU A 427 26.15 -14.48 22.93
N MET A 428 26.96 -15.47 23.28
CA MET A 428 27.37 -16.51 22.33
C MET A 428 26.19 -17.39 21.94
N ARG A 429 25.78 -17.29 20.68
CA ARG A 429 24.69 -18.10 20.10
C ARG A 429 25.23 -18.94 18.96
N PHE A 430 24.67 -20.14 18.80
CA PHE A 430 24.99 -20.99 17.66
C PHE A 430 24.30 -20.46 16.41
N VAL A 431 25.10 -20.20 15.39
CA VAL A 431 24.64 -19.89 14.04
C VAL A 431 25.26 -20.91 13.10
N ARG A 432 24.44 -21.84 12.59
CA ARG A 432 24.92 -23.04 11.88
C ARG A 432 25.88 -23.81 12.82
N ASP A 433 27.15 -23.92 12.45
CA ASP A 433 28.17 -24.68 13.18
C ASP A 433 29.19 -23.81 13.92
N LYS A 434 28.95 -22.49 14.04
CA LYS A 434 29.85 -21.54 14.72
C LYS A 434 29.11 -20.83 15.85
N GLN A 435 29.80 -20.63 16.97
CA GLN A 435 29.34 -19.71 18.00
C GLN A 435 29.82 -18.30 17.66
N VAL A 436 28.87 -17.37 17.63
CA VAL A 436 29.13 -15.94 17.40
C VAL A 436 28.31 -15.13 18.40
N PRO A 437 28.80 -13.97 18.87
CA PRO A 437 28.03 -13.11 19.74
C PRO A 437 26.85 -12.51 18.98
N VAL A 438 25.63 -12.70 19.46
CA VAL A 438 24.39 -12.13 18.88
C VAL A 438 23.55 -11.55 20.01
N CYS A 439 23.12 -10.29 19.86
CA CYS A 439 22.24 -9.64 20.83
C CYS A 439 20.81 -10.18 20.74
N ASP A 440 20.02 -9.97 21.79
CA ASP A 440 18.62 -10.40 21.87
C ASP A 440 17.79 -9.90 20.68
N GLY A 441 17.87 -8.61 20.35
CA GLY A 441 17.12 -8.04 19.24
C GLY A 441 17.45 -8.70 17.90
N CYS A 442 18.73 -8.94 17.60
CA CYS A 442 19.10 -9.65 16.36
C CYS A 442 18.74 -11.14 16.39
N HIS A 443 18.57 -11.75 17.56
CA HIS A 443 18.06 -13.11 17.65
C HIS A 443 16.55 -13.17 17.42
N GLU A 444 15.81 -12.27 18.06
CA GLU A 444 14.37 -12.10 17.86
C GLU A 444 14.06 -11.81 16.38
N ASP A 445 14.81 -10.89 15.74
CA ASP A 445 14.75 -10.63 14.29
C ASP A 445 14.91 -11.91 13.46
N GLN A 446 15.77 -12.84 13.90
CA GLN A 446 15.98 -14.10 13.17
C GLN A 446 14.81 -15.08 13.34
N GLU A 447 14.20 -15.12 14.52
CA GLU A 447 13.04 -15.96 14.83
C GLU A 447 11.78 -15.45 14.12
N VAL A 448 11.44 -14.17 14.30
CA VAL A 448 10.34 -13.48 13.62
C VAL A 448 10.47 -13.66 12.11
N GLY A 449 11.67 -13.42 11.57
CA GLY A 449 11.94 -13.57 10.15
C GLY A 449 11.76 -15.00 9.65
N GLY A 450 11.97 -16.01 10.50
CA GLY A 450 11.74 -17.42 10.18
C GLY A 450 10.26 -17.79 10.12
N ILE A 451 9.45 -17.26 11.04
CA ILE A 451 8.03 -17.60 11.23
C ILE A 451 7.13 -16.81 10.27
N LEU A 452 7.45 -15.53 10.02
CA LEU A 452 6.64 -14.60 9.25
C LEU A 452 6.14 -15.12 7.88
N PRO A 453 6.95 -15.79 7.04
CA PRO A 453 6.49 -16.25 5.73
C PRO A 453 5.31 -17.25 5.76
N ARG A 454 5.13 -17.96 6.88
CA ARG A 454 4.05 -18.94 7.06
C ARG A 454 2.88 -18.38 7.85
N SER A 455 3.08 -17.23 8.47
CA SER A 455 2.09 -16.59 9.32
C SER A 455 0.99 -15.98 8.47
N LYS A 456 -0.25 -16.08 8.94
CA LYS A 456 -1.45 -15.45 8.38
C LYS A 456 -2.04 -14.39 9.31
N TYR A 457 -1.74 -14.48 10.60
CA TYR A 457 -2.31 -13.63 11.63
C TYR A 457 -1.23 -13.00 12.51
N ILE A 458 -1.55 -11.83 13.04
CA ILE A 458 -0.83 -11.15 14.11
C ILE A 458 -1.80 -10.98 15.26
N ALA A 459 -1.49 -11.51 16.44
CA ALA A 459 -2.28 -11.30 17.65
C ALA A 459 -1.60 -10.28 18.55
N PHE A 460 -2.34 -9.28 19.03
CA PHE A 460 -1.82 -8.20 19.87
C PHE A 460 -2.36 -8.30 21.30
N PHE A 461 -1.47 -8.15 22.27
CA PHE A 461 -1.76 -8.28 23.70
C PHE A 461 -1.30 -7.05 24.47
N GLU A 462 -2.07 -6.62 25.48
CA GLU A 462 -1.65 -5.52 26.37
C GLU A 462 -0.61 -5.97 27.39
N ARG A 463 -0.65 -7.24 27.78
CA ARG A 463 0.20 -7.87 28.79
C ARG A 463 1.13 -8.87 28.10
N GLY A 464 2.24 -9.24 28.76
CA GLY A 464 3.30 -10.11 28.23
C GLY A 464 2.92 -11.58 27.99
N GLU A 465 1.75 -11.81 27.40
CA GLU A 465 1.22 -13.10 26.98
C GLU A 465 1.78 -13.53 25.61
N GLY A 466 2.13 -12.55 24.76
CA GLY A 466 2.73 -12.80 23.45
C GLY A 466 4.22 -13.08 23.53
N GLN A 467 4.74 -13.77 22.53
CA GLN A 467 6.13 -14.21 22.40
C GLN A 467 7.09 -13.03 22.17
N PHE A 468 6.67 -12.04 21.39
CA PHE A 468 7.54 -10.95 20.93
C PHE A 468 7.14 -9.61 21.52
N THR A 469 8.11 -8.71 21.69
CA THR A 469 7.91 -7.45 22.42
C THR A 469 7.66 -6.26 21.50
N LEU A 470 6.80 -5.36 21.93
CA LEU A 470 6.52 -4.07 21.29
C LEU A 470 6.70 -2.92 22.30
N PRO A 471 6.67 -1.64 21.87
CA PRO A 471 6.81 -0.53 22.81
C PRO A 471 5.84 -0.53 24.02
N PHE A 472 4.69 -1.17 23.87
CA PHE A 472 3.63 -1.40 24.87
C PHE A 472 3.03 -2.81 24.64
N GLY A 473 3.15 -3.73 25.59
CA GLY A 473 2.62 -5.09 25.40
C GLY A 473 3.43 -5.94 24.41
N THR A 474 2.78 -6.96 23.85
CA THR A 474 3.42 -8.05 23.10
C THR A 474 2.58 -8.51 21.92
N TYR A 475 3.18 -9.27 21.01
CA TYR A 475 2.48 -9.87 19.88
C TYR A 475 2.93 -11.29 19.57
N ASP A 476 2.07 -12.02 18.85
CA ASP A 476 2.34 -13.33 18.27
C ASP A 476 2.12 -13.34 16.77
N LEU A 477 2.87 -14.21 16.09
CA LEU A 477 2.68 -14.56 14.69
C LEU A 477 2.16 -15.97 14.56
N MET A 478 1.04 -16.15 13.85
CA MET A 478 0.33 -17.43 13.78
C MET A 478 -0.04 -17.78 12.34
N ASP A 479 0.04 -19.06 11.97
CA ASP A 479 -0.48 -19.58 10.69
C ASP A 479 -1.98 -19.87 10.74
N SER A 480 -2.50 -20.15 11.94
CA SER A 480 -3.90 -20.47 12.21
C SER A 480 -4.37 -19.87 13.52
N VAL A 481 -5.63 -19.44 13.58
CA VAL A 481 -6.24 -18.88 14.80
C VAL A 481 -6.48 -19.95 15.88
N GLU A 482 -6.47 -21.22 15.52
CA GLU A 482 -6.53 -22.36 16.47
C GLU A 482 -5.27 -22.46 17.34
N ALA A 483 -4.15 -21.90 16.90
CA ALA A 483 -2.91 -21.85 17.66
C ALA A 483 -2.89 -20.70 18.69
N LEU A 484 -3.91 -19.82 18.67
CA LEU A 484 -3.98 -18.66 19.55
C LEU A 484 -4.02 -19.08 21.02
N GLN A 485 -3.11 -18.50 21.79
CA GLN A 485 -3.08 -18.59 23.25
C GLN A 485 -3.29 -17.18 23.84
N GLY A 486 -3.76 -17.11 25.08
CA GLY A 486 -4.04 -15.83 25.74
C GLY A 486 -5.33 -15.14 25.26
N ASP A 487 -5.48 -13.88 25.65
CA ASP A 487 -6.65 -13.04 25.32
C ASP A 487 -6.20 -11.79 24.55
N PRO A 488 -6.02 -11.88 23.21
CA PRO A 488 -5.58 -10.74 22.44
C PRO A 488 -6.68 -9.69 22.37
N TYR A 489 -6.32 -8.42 22.48
CA TYR A 489 -7.29 -7.35 22.29
C TYR A 489 -7.65 -7.17 20.81
N LEU A 490 -6.74 -7.51 19.89
CA LEU A 490 -6.96 -7.48 18.45
C LEU A 490 -6.20 -8.61 17.77
N VAL A 491 -6.79 -9.18 16.72
CA VAL A 491 -6.09 -10.04 15.76
C VAL A 491 -6.17 -9.41 14.38
N LEU A 492 -5.05 -9.23 13.71
CA LEU A 492 -4.98 -8.74 12.33
C LEU A 492 -4.71 -9.93 11.40
N SER A 493 -5.56 -10.13 10.41
CA SER A 493 -5.26 -11.00 9.27
C SER A 493 -4.36 -10.27 8.28
N MET A 494 -3.34 -10.96 7.75
CA MET A 494 -2.40 -10.42 6.76
C MET A 494 -2.76 -10.78 5.31
N ASP A 495 -3.81 -11.58 5.10
CA ASP A 495 -4.27 -12.07 3.78
C ASP A 495 -5.70 -11.58 3.43
N GLY A 496 -6.17 -10.51 4.06
CA GLY A 496 -7.56 -10.04 3.96
C GLY A 496 -8.50 -10.75 4.95
N TYR A 497 -9.80 -10.68 4.74
CA TYR A 497 -10.77 -11.30 5.64
C TYR A 497 -10.65 -12.82 5.60
N LEU A 498 -10.49 -13.43 6.79
CA LEU A 498 -10.47 -14.87 6.96
C LEU A 498 -11.53 -15.28 7.97
N ASP A 499 -12.21 -16.39 7.69
CA ASP A 499 -13.17 -16.96 8.63
C ASP A 499 -12.44 -17.36 9.94
N ALA A 500 -12.90 -16.84 11.07
CA ALA A 500 -12.31 -17.09 12.38
C ALA A 500 -13.37 -17.40 13.45
N PRO A 501 -13.00 -18.11 14.54
CA PRO A 501 -13.83 -18.35 15.70
C PRO A 501 -14.56 -17.09 16.18
N SER A 502 -15.78 -17.26 16.68
CA SER A 502 -16.74 -16.16 16.86
C SER A 502 -16.36 -15.13 17.92
N ASN A 503 -15.49 -15.48 18.84
CA ASN A 503 -15.05 -14.62 19.95
C ASN A 503 -13.77 -13.81 19.65
N ILE A 504 -13.11 -14.03 18.50
CA ILE A 504 -11.84 -13.36 18.18
C ILE A 504 -12.09 -11.96 17.62
N PRO A 505 -11.46 -10.89 18.14
CA PRO A 505 -11.53 -9.53 17.60
C PRO A 505 -10.69 -9.40 16.31
N LEU A 506 -11.11 -10.08 15.24
CA LEU A 506 -10.39 -10.12 13.98
C LEU A 506 -10.69 -8.90 13.10
N ILE A 507 -9.66 -8.22 12.63
CA ILE A 507 -9.73 -7.24 11.54
C ILE A 507 -8.95 -7.74 10.31
N SER A 508 -9.37 -7.29 9.13
CA SER A 508 -8.73 -7.59 7.85
C SER A 508 -7.59 -6.62 7.58
N GLY A 509 -6.57 -7.10 6.86
CA GLY A 509 -5.51 -6.28 6.32
C GLY A 509 -4.68 -7.06 5.31
N PHE A 510 -3.76 -6.39 4.63
CA PHE A 510 -2.87 -7.02 3.65
C PHE A 510 -1.42 -6.74 4.01
N ARG A 511 -0.58 -7.78 3.92
CA ARG A 511 0.89 -7.66 4.08
C ARG A 511 1.59 -8.53 3.05
N ALA A 512 2.29 -7.88 2.12
CA ALA A 512 3.15 -8.54 1.17
C ALA A 512 4.37 -9.15 1.89
N ARG A 513 4.50 -10.47 1.83
CA ARG A 513 5.51 -11.25 2.57
C ARG A 513 5.98 -12.50 1.83
N TYR A 514 5.58 -12.64 0.57
CA TYR A 514 5.98 -13.77 -0.26
C TYR A 514 7.50 -13.91 -0.33
N VAL A 515 7.97 -15.14 -0.17
CA VAL A 515 9.37 -15.52 -0.34
C VAL A 515 9.46 -16.88 -1.05
N PRO A 516 10.39 -17.03 -2.01
CA PRO A 516 10.57 -18.28 -2.74
C PRO A 516 10.97 -19.43 -1.83
N ARG A 517 10.43 -20.61 -2.09
CA ARG A 517 10.73 -21.84 -1.36
C ARG A 517 11.11 -22.98 -2.31
N ASN A 518 11.96 -23.88 -1.84
CA ASN A 518 12.22 -25.16 -2.51
C ASN A 518 11.07 -26.15 -2.27
N ASP A 519 11.16 -27.33 -2.90
CA ASP A 519 10.16 -28.40 -2.80
C ASP A 519 9.96 -28.92 -1.36
N ASN A 520 10.96 -28.73 -0.49
CA ASN A 520 10.89 -29.09 0.93
C ASN A 520 10.22 -28.00 1.80
N GLY A 521 9.80 -26.87 1.20
CA GLY A 521 9.21 -25.74 1.92
C GLY A 521 10.23 -24.86 2.66
N GLU A 522 11.52 -25.00 2.34
CA GLU A 522 12.61 -24.17 2.86
C GLU A 522 12.82 -22.95 1.96
N ILE A 523 13.16 -21.81 2.55
CA ILE A 523 13.34 -20.56 1.82
C ILE A 523 14.63 -20.60 1.01
N LEU A 524 14.55 -20.21 -0.27
CA LEU A 524 15.72 -20.13 -1.14
C LEU A 524 16.69 -19.02 -0.71
N THR A 525 17.98 -19.31 -0.75
CA THR A 525 19.08 -18.36 -0.57
C THR A 525 19.28 -17.49 -1.81
N PHE A 526 19.96 -16.35 -1.66
CA PHE A 526 20.26 -15.46 -2.79
C PHE A 526 21.17 -16.13 -3.83
N GLU A 527 22.06 -17.03 -3.40
CA GLU A 527 22.87 -17.86 -4.29
C GLU A 527 22.03 -18.85 -5.09
N GLU A 528 21.00 -19.44 -4.48
CA GLU A 528 20.07 -20.33 -5.19
C GLU A 528 19.20 -19.54 -6.18
N LEU A 529 18.71 -18.37 -5.80
CA LEU A 529 17.98 -17.47 -6.71
C LEU A 529 18.86 -17.05 -7.90
N ALA A 530 20.12 -16.70 -7.65
CA ALA A 530 21.07 -16.40 -8.72
C ALA A 530 21.28 -17.58 -9.68
N LYS A 531 21.24 -18.83 -9.19
CA LYS A 531 21.37 -20.04 -10.03
C LYS A 531 20.16 -20.26 -10.94
N ILE A 532 18.96 -19.85 -10.52
CA ILE A 532 17.72 -19.94 -11.30
C ILE A 532 17.75 -18.99 -12.50
N ALA A 533 18.46 -17.86 -12.39
CA ALA A 533 18.53 -16.85 -13.43
C ALA A 533 18.97 -17.40 -14.79
N GLN A 534 18.36 -16.90 -15.85
CA GLN A 534 18.74 -17.22 -17.23
C GLN A 534 19.95 -16.37 -17.64
N GLY A 535 21.00 -17.01 -18.16
CA GLY A 535 22.18 -16.33 -18.70
C GLY A 535 23.24 -16.00 -17.65
N ARG A 536 23.16 -14.86 -16.99
CA ARG A 536 24.11 -14.50 -15.94
C ARG A 536 23.56 -14.97 -14.60
N LYS A 537 24.34 -15.76 -13.86
CA LYS A 537 24.00 -16.18 -12.50
C LYS A 537 24.11 -15.02 -11.51
N SER A 538 23.11 -14.13 -11.52
CA SER A 538 23.06 -12.92 -10.71
C SER A 538 21.61 -12.61 -10.35
N ILE A 539 21.44 -11.82 -9.29
CA ILE A 539 20.14 -11.32 -8.85
C ILE A 539 20.00 -9.85 -9.24
N ALA A 540 18.76 -9.38 -9.31
CA ALA A 540 18.48 -7.95 -9.41
C ALA A 540 17.58 -7.52 -8.25
N TYR A 541 17.74 -6.27 -7.84
CA TYR A 541 16.85 -5.58 -6.92
C TYR A 541 16.02 -4.60 -7.72
N MET A 542 14.71 -4.58 -7.49
CA MET A 542 13.78 -3.63 -8.09
C MET A 542 13.13 -2.83 -6.98
N LYS A 543 13.20 -1.51 -7.11
CA LYS A 543 12.44 -0.57 -6.30
C LYS A 543 11.49 0.22 -7.20
N SER A 544 10.25 0.40 -6.80
CA SER A 544 9.27 1.15 -7.57
C SER A 544 8.36 2.00 -6.70
N ASP A 545 7.93 3.14 -7.23
CA ASP A 545 7.13 4.12 -6.49
C ASP A 545 6.18 4.88 -7.42
N VAL A 546 5.00 5.24 -6.91
CA VAL A 546 3.96 5.95 -7.66
C VAL A 546 4.32 7.42 -7.85
N ASP A 547 4.28 7.89 -9.08
CA ASP A 547 4.65 9.26 -9.39
C ASP A 547 3.61 10.27 -8.92
N ASN A 548 4.10 11.34 -8.27
CA ASN A 548 3.31 12.52 -7.89
C ASN A 548 2.18 12.25 -6.90
N LEU A 549 2.30 11.21 -6.07
CA LEU A 549 1.22 10.82 -5.15
C LEU A 549 0.76 11.97 -4.25
N GLY A 550 1.68 12.73 -3.65
CA GLY A 550 1.33 13.88 -2.83
C GLY A 550 0.53 14.96 -3.59
N PHE A 551 0.80 15.16 -4.88
CA PHE A 551 0.04 16.07 -5.73
C PHE A 551 -1.35 15.50 -6.05
N ILE A 552 -1.45 14.19 -6.31
CA ILE A 552 -2.74 13.50 -6.54
C ILE A 552 -3.63 13.58 -5.31
N PHE A 553 -3.10 13.33 -4.12
CA PHE A 553 -3.87 13.48 -2.87
C PHE A 553 -4.29 14.92 -2.59
N SER A 554 -3.52 15.91 -3.04
CA SER A 554 -3.79 17.33 -2.79
C SER A 554 -4.79 17.94 -3.79
N TYR A 555 -4.68 17.57 -5.07
CA TYR A 555 -5.38 18.23 -6.17
C TYR A 555 -6.11 17.27 -7.11
N GLY A 556 -5.74 15.98 -7.11
CA GLY A 556 -6.24 15.00 -8.07
C GLY A 556 -7.75 14.71 -7.96
N LEU A 557 -8.34 14.94 -6.78
CA LEU A 557 -9.78 14.75 -6.54
C LEU A 557 -10.61 16.03 -6.72
N LYS A 558 -9.96 17.19 -6.94
CA LYS A 558 -10.63 18.48 -7.14
C LYS A 558 -11.31 18.53 -8.51
N ARG A 559 -12.44 19.24 -8.60
CA ARG A 559 -13.19 19.42 -9.85
C ARG A 559 -13.53 20.90 -10.05
N GLU A 560 -13.46 21.36 -11.30
CA GLU A 560 -13.88 22.72 -11.66
C GLU A 560 -15.41 22.81 -11.68
N GLY A 561 -15.97 23.87 -11.10
CA GLY A 561 -17.40 24.24 -11.22
C GLY A 561 -18.40 23.44 -10.37
N GLU A 562 -17.99 22.30 -9.80
CA GLU A 562 -18.74 21.53 -8.81
C GLU A 562 -17.98 21.66 -7.48
N GLY A 563 -18.56 22.37 -6.50
CA GLY A 563 -17.89 22.79 -5.25
C GLY A 563 -16.80 21.83 -4.75
N ASP A 564 -15.60 22.37 -4.57
CA ASP A 564 -14.37 21.67 -4.21
C ASP A 564 -14.58 20.72 -3.02
N ARG A 565 -14.71 19.41 -3.26
CA ARG A 565 -15.05 18.42 -2.22
C ARG A 565 -14.13 17.19 -2.32
N THR A 566 -12.90 17.37 -1.86
CA THR A 566 -11.95 16.30 -1.51
C THR A 566 -12.33 15.71 -0.15
N SER A 567 -13.57 15.22 -0.03
CA SER A 567 -14.13 14.77 1.24
C SER A 567 -13.26 13.67 1.87
N ILE A 568 -13.32 13.60 3.21
CA ILE A 568 -12.60 12.58 3.98
C ILE A 568 -12.86 11.16 3.47
N SER A 569 -14.07 10.83 3.04
CA SER A 569 -14.43 9.50 2.51
C SER A 569 -13.78 9.21 1.15
N ARG A 570 -13.71 10.19 0.22
CA ARG A 570 -13.04 10.02 -1.09
C ARG A 570 -11.54 9.81 -0.94
N VAL A 571 -10.91 10.60 -0.06
CA VAL A 571 -9.48 10.49 0.25
C VAL A 571 -9.16 9.15 0.93
N THR A 572 -10.03 8.69 1.84
CA THR A 572 -9.91 7.38 2.48
C THR A 572 -10.03 6.24 1.46
N THR A 573 -11.03 6.31 0.58
CA THR A 573 -11.24 5.33 -0.50
C THR A 573 -10.00 5.24 -1.40
N LEU A 574 -9.45 6.39 -1.80
CA LEU A 574 -8.25 6.45 -2.63
C LEU A 574 -7.04 5.77 -1.97
N SER A 575 -6.81 6.05 -0.68
CA SER A 575 -5.71 5.42 0.05
C SER A 575 -5.87 3.91 0.17
N ARG A 576 -7.11 3.43 0.42
CA ARG A 576 -7.39 2.00 0.53
C ARG A 576 -7.19 1.28 -0.80
N SER A 577 -7.57 1.88 -1.92
CA SER A 577 -7.31 1.31 -3.26
C SER A 577 -5.82 1.10 -3.52
N LEU A 578 -4.97 2.05 -3.13
CA LEU A 578 -3.51 1.89 -3.26
C LEU A 578 -2.99 0.73 -2.41
N ASP A 579 -3.39 0.67 -1.13
CA ASP A 579 -2.94 -0.41 -0.24
C ASP A 579 -3.37 -1.80 -0.72
N ILE A 580 -4.59 -1.95 -1.25
CA ILE A 580 -5.05 -3.22 -1.84
C ILE A 580 -4.13 -3.67 -2.98
N PHE A 581 -3.67 -2.76 -3.83
CA PHE A 581 -2.76 -3.08 -4.93
C PHE A 581 -1.36 -3.48 -4.43
N PHE A 582 -0.72 -2.62 -3.64
CA PHE A 582 0.68 -2.80 -3.24
C PHE A 582 0.87 -3.83 -2.13
N SER A 583 -0.04 -3.90 -1.16
CA SER A 583 0.06 -4.82 -0.03
C SER A 583 -0.65 -6.15 -0.29
N GLY A 584 -1.75 -6.14 -1.06
CA GLY A 584 -2.56 -7.31 -1.38
C GLY A 584 -2.18 -7.97 -2.71
N TYR A 585 -2.49 -7.30 -3.82
CA TYR A 585 -2.36 -7.87 -5.17
C TYR A 585 -0.91 -8.24 -5.53
N PHE A 586 0.05 -7.40 -5.15
CA PHE A 586 1.47 -7.69 -5.40
C PHE A 586 1.91 -9.04 -4.81
N ASP A 587 1.43 -9.39 -3.61
CA ASP A 587 1.74 -10.68 -2.99
C ASP A 587 1.12 -11.86 -3.77
N CYS A 588 -0.11 -11.71 -4.26
CA CYS A 588 -0.76 -12.68 -5.14
C CYS A 588 0.04 -12.89 -6.44
N LEU A 589 0.47 -11.80 -7.08
CA LEU A 589 1.25 -11.82 -8.32
C LEU A 589 2.55 -12.64 -8.15
N LEU A 590 3.25 -12.47 -7.04
CA LEU A 590 4.48 -13.24 -6.79
C LEU A 590 4.21 -14.72 -6.49
N ARG A 591 3.15 -15.04 -5.73
CA ARG A 591 2.75 -16.43 -5.43
C ARG A 591 2.38 -17.23 -6.68
N GLU A 592 1.74 -16.58 -7.65
CA GLU A 592 1.16 -17.25 -8.80
C GLU A 592 2.09 -17.23 -10.02
N GLU A 593 2.68 -16.09 -10.35
CA GLU A 593 3.44 -15.89 -11.60
C GLU A 593 4.95 -15.76 -11.38
N PHE A 594 5.40 -15.05 -10.33
CA PHE A 594 6.81 -14.73 -10.10
C PHE A 594 7.39 -15.44 -8.88
N ARG A 595 7.27 -16.77 -8.85
CA ARG A 595 7.59 -17.59 -7.67
C ARG A 595 9.04 -17.56 -7.19
N SER A 596 9.97 -17.09 -8.03
CA SER A 596 11.39 -16.95 -7.66
C SER A 596 11.75 -15.54 -7.19
N VAL A 597 10.77 -14.63 -7.10
CA VAL A 597 10.98 -13.28 -6.58
C VAL A 597 10.67 -13.23 -5.09
N TYR A 598 11.52 -12.52 -4.36
CA TYR A 598 11.50 -12.35 -2.92
C TYR A 598 11.08 -10.92 -2.58
N THR A 599 10.04 -10.76 -1.76
CA THR A 599 9.62 -9.45 -1.25
C THR A 599 10.50 -9.01 -0.08
N ILE A 600 11.08 -7.81 -0.17
CA ILE A 600 11.69 -7.15 0.99
C ILE A 600 10.62 -6.33 1.72
N TYR A 601 9.96 -5.42 1.00
CA TYR A 601 8.78 -4.70 1.47
C TYR A 601 7.87 -4.33 0.29
N SER A 602 6.58 -4.16 0.56
CA SER A 602 5.62 -3.56 -0.34
C SER A 602 4.45 -3.04 0.48
N GLY A 603 4.07 -1.77 0.29
CA GLY A 603 2.95 -1.19 0.99
C GLY A 603 2.78 0.29 0.70
N GLY A 604 1.53 0.73 0.74
CA GLY A 604 1.15 2.08 0.31
C GLY A 604 1.39 2.31 -1.16
N ASP A 605 2.53 2.90 -1.52
CA ASP A 605 2.90 3.27 -2.89
C ASP A 605 4.33 2.88 -3.30
N ASP A 606 5.11 2.31 -2.38
CA ASP A 606 6.50 1.88 -2.62
C ASP A 606 6.62 0.35 -2.50
N LEU A 607 7.47 -0.23 -3.33
CA LEU A 607 7.83 -1.65 -3.30
C LEU A 607 9.33 -1.84 -3.47
N LEU A 608 9.88 -2.83 -2.78
CA LEU A 608 11.24 -3.32 -2.95
C LEU A 608 11.26 -4.85 -2.95
N CYS A 609 11.73 -5.44 -4.03
CA CYS A 609 11.88 -6.88 -4.18
C CYS A 609 13.22 -7.25 -4.83
N LEU A 610 13.57 -8.53 -4.75
CA LEU A 610 14.76 -9.09 -5.39
C LEU A 610 14.48 -10.46 -6.00
N GLY A 611 15.24 -10.86 -7.00
CA GLY A 611 15.09 -12.17 -7.62
C GLY A 611 16.08 -12.41 -8.75
N PRO A 612 15.93 -13.52 -9.49
CA PRO A 612 16.65 -13.73 -10.74
C PRO A 612 16.50 -12.51 -11.66
N TRP A 613 17.61 -12.02 -12.22
CA TRP A 613 17.60 -10.72 -12.88
C TRP A 613 16.63 -10.63 -14.06
N ASP A 614 16.51 -11.70 -14.83
CA ASP A 614 15.60 -11.83 -15.97
C ASP A 614 14.13 -11.79 -15.54
N GLN A 615 13.80 -12.45 -14.43
CA GLN A 615 12.44 -12.42 -13.85
C GLN A 615 12.10 -11.04 -13.29
N ILE A 616 13.07 -10.34 -12.69
CA ILE A 616 12.85 -8.98 -12.19
C ILE A 616 12.56 -7.99 -13.32
N MET A 617 13.24 -8.11 -14.48
CA MET A 617 12.91 -7.28 -15.65
C MET A 617 11.48 -7.53 -16.15
N ALA A 618 11.06 -8.79 -16.19
CA ALA A 618 9.71 -9.16 -16.61
C ALA A 618 8.65 -8.71 -15.59
N LEU A 619 8.92 -8.86 -14.30
CA LEU A 619 8.06 -8.40 -13.21
C LEU A 619 7.84 -6.90 -13.29
N ALA A 620 8.89 -6.11 -13.56
CA ALA A 620 8.79 -4.66 -13.64
C ALA A 620 7.78 -4.20 -14.68
N LEU A 621 7.78 -4.83 -15.86
CA LEU A 621 6.79 -4.57 -16.90
C LEU A 621 5.37 -4.99 -16.44
N ASN A 622 5.24 -6.20 -15.89
CA ASN A 622 3.94 -6.72 -15.44
C ASN A 622 3.32 -5.81 -14.35
N VAL A 623 4.06 -5.45 -13.31
CA VAL A 623 3.59 -4.54 -12.25
C VAL A 623 3.12 -3.20 -12.83
N ARG A 624 3.88 -2.62 -13.78
CA ARG A 624 3.49 -1.37 -14.44
C ARG A 624 2.18 -1.51 -15.20
N GLU A 625 2.01 -2.59 -15.97
CA GLU A 625 0.81 -2.87 -16.77
C GLU A 625 -0.41 -3.13 -15.89
N GLN A 626 -0.25 -3.92 -14.83
CA GLN A 626 -1.31 -4.21 -13.86
C GLN A 626 -1.72 -2.95 -13.10
N PHE A 627 -0.77 -2.10 -12.69
CA PHE A 627 -1.10 -0.82 -12.06
C PHE A 627 -1.84 0.10 -13.04
N GLN A 628 -1.44 0.13 -14.31
CA GLN A 628 -2.13 0.87 -15.37
C GLN A 628 -3.57 0.39 -15.55
N LEU A 629 -3.82 -0.93 -15.48
CA LEU A 629 -5.16 -1.50 -15.54
C LEU A 629 -5.98 -1.16 -14.28
N TYR A 630 -5.39 -1.36 -13.10
CA TYR A 630 -6.00 -1.07 -11.81
C TYR A 630 -6.40 0.40 -11.68
N SER A 631 -5.60 1.31 -12.26
CA SER A 631 -5.86 2.74 -12.31
C SER A 631 -6.70 3.17 -13.52
N CYS A 632 -7.44 2.24 -14.15
CA CYS A 632 -8.35 2.50 -15.28
C CYS A 632 -7.70 3.11 -16.52
N ARG A 633 -6.39 2.88 -16.69
CA ARG A 633 -5.53 3.50 -17.70
C ARG A 633 -5.57 5.03 -17.64
N ASN A 634 -5.85 5.59 -16.48
CA ASN A 634 -5.89 7.03 -16.27
C ASN A 634 -4.46 7.60 -16.36
N PRO A 635 -4.19 8.52 -17.31
CA PRO A 635 -2.86 9.08 -17.53
C PRO A 635 -2.37 9.96 -16.37
N ALA A 636 -3.20 10.27 -15.36
CA ALA A 636 -2.75 10.93 -14.14
C ALA A 636 -1.73 10.07 -13.36
N TRP A 637 -1.83 8.74 -13.47
CA TRP A 637 -0.97 7.80 -12.76
C TRP A 637 0.28 7.45 -13.57
N GLY A 638 1.44 7.70 -12.96
CA GLY A 638 2.74 7.20 -13.42
C GLY A 638 3.35 6.31 -12.34
N MET A 639 4.30 5.47 -12.75
CA MET A 639 5.11 4.70 -11.81
C MET A 639 6.56 4.76 -12.27
N SER A 640 7.47 5.04 -11.34
CA SER A 640 8.90 5.03 -11.63
C SER A 640 9.55 3.80 -10.98
N SER A 641 10.51 3.20 -11.67
CA SER A 641 11.19 1.96 -11.21
C SER A 641 12.71 2.01 -11.42
N GLY A 642 13.47 1.62 -10.40
CA GLY A 642 14.92 1.43 -10.49
C GLY A 642 15.30 -0.05 -10.35
N ILE A 643 16.15 -0.56 -11.25
CA ILE A 643 16.67 -1.93 -11.18
C ILE A 643 18.20 -1.94 -11.07
N ALA A 644 18.72 -2.57 -10.02
CA ALA A 644 20.14 -2.80 -9.80
C ALA A 644 20.50 -4.28 -9.95
N LEU A 645 21.36 -4.61 -10.91
CA LEU A 645 21.89 -5.95 -11.13
C LEU A 645 23.14 -6.19 -10.25
N VAL A 646 23.11 -7.20 -9.39
CA VAL A 646 24.18 -7.46 -8.42
C VAL A 646 24.56 -8.93 -8.32
N GLY A 647 25.77 -9.21 -7.83
CA GLY A 647 26.16 -10.57 -7.46
C GLY A 647 25.42 -11.05 -6.20
N SER A 648 25.20 -12.36 -6.07
CA SER A 648 24.46 -12.94 -4.93
C SER A 648 25.06 -12.67 -3.55
N LYS A 649 26.36 -12.37 -3.49
CA LYS A 649 27.10 -12.06 -2.25
C LYS A 649 27.15 -10.58 -1.91
N MET A 650 26.58 -9.71 -2.75
CA MET A 650 26.58 -8.28 -2.50
C MET A 650 25.77 -7.97 -1.22
N PRO A 651 26.28 -7.12 -0.31
CA PRO A 651 25.52 -6.72 0.87
C PRO A 651 24.19 -6.06 0.47
N VAL A 652 23.09 -6.48 1.11
CA VAL A 652 21.74 -6.04 0.76
C VAL A 652 21.58 -4.53 0.81
N LEU A 653 22.13 -3.86 1.83
CA LEU A 653 22.10 -2.40 1.94
C LEU A 653 22.67 -1.73 0.68
N SER A 654 23.81 -2.22 0.20
CA SER A 654 24.45 -1.64 -0.98
C SER A 654 23.66 -1.90 -2.25
N ALA A 655 23.01 -3.05 -2.36
CA ALA A 655 22.18 -3.39 -3.52
C ALA A 655 20.86 -2.60 -3.53
N ALA A 656 20.20 -2.47 -2.36
CA ALA A 656 18.99 -1.66 -2.20
C ALA A 656 19.28 -0.17 -2.47
N HIS A 657 20.40 0.36 -1.98
CA HIS A 657 20.82 1.73 -2.26
C HIS A 657 21.11 1.96 -3.76
N GLN A 658 21.69 0.98 -4.47
CA GLN A 658 21.83 1.09 -5.92
C GLN A 658 20.49 1.10 -6.64
N ALA A 659 19.52 0.28 -6.20
CA ALA A 659 18.17 0.29 -6.77
C ALA A 659 17.46 1.64 -6.50
N ASP A 660 17.65 2.20 -5.30
CA ASP A 660 17.14 3.51 -4.90
C ASP A 660 17.71 4.63 -5.78
N GLN A 661 19.03 4.64 -6.00
CA GLN A 661 19.67 5.56 -6.95
C GLN A 661 19.06 5.45 -8.35
N MET A 662 18.83 4.23 -8.85
CA MET A 662 18.19 4.04 -10.16
C MET A 662 16.73 4.52 -10.16
N LEU A 663 16.00 4.40 -9.04
CA LEU A 663 14.65 4.93 -8.91
C LEU A 663 14.66 6.47 -8.92
N ASP A 664 15.57 7.10 -8.17
CA ASP A 664 15.75 8.56 -8.17
C ASP A 664 16.02 9.08 -9.58
N ILE A 665 16.90 8.39 -10.33
CA ILE A 665 17.18 8.70 -11.75
C ILE A 665 15.95 8.49 -12.65
N SER A 666 15.00 7.66 -12.25
CA SER A 666 13.74 7.47 -13.00
C SER A 666 12.75 8.60 -12.74
N LYS A 667 12.81 9.21 -11.54
CA LYS A 667 11.95 10.30 -11.09
C LYS A 667 12.49 11.69 -11.41
N GLU A 668 13.81 11.82 -11.45
CA GLU A 668 14.55 13.05 -11.71
C GLU A 668 15.21 12.97 -13.10
N THR A 669 15.27 14.09 -13.83
CA THR A 669 16.05 14.13 -15.07
C THR A 669 17.52 13.83 -14.71
N PRO A 670 18.18 12.87 -15.37
CA PRO A 670 19.48 12.37 -14.94
C PRO A 670 20.55 13.47 -14.87
N GLY A 671 21.12 13.63 -13.67
CA GLY A 671 22.39 14.32 -13.46
C GLY A 671 23.57 13.47 -13.96
N HIS A 672 24.42 14.10 -14.77
CA HIS A 672 25.85 13.86 -15.07
C HIS A 672 26.49 12.46 -15.24
N GLU A 673 25.84 11.31 -14.98
CA GLU A 673 26.38 9.95 -15.24
C GLU A 673 25.49 9.08 -16.16
N ILE A 674 24.20 9.40 -16.27
CA ILE A 674 23.22 8.67 -17.08
C ILE A 674 22.71 9.55 -18.20
N VAL A 675 22.64 9.02 -19.43
CA VAL A 675 22.14 9.78 -20.57
C VAL A 675 20.62 9.65 -20.60
N PRO A 676 19.86 10.77 -20.54
CA PRO A 676 18.41 10.74 -20.62
C PRO A 676 17.95 10.25 -21.99
N TRP A 677 16.83 9.55 -22.01
CA TRP A 677 16.12 9.21 -23.25
C TRP A 677 14.73 9.88 -23.25
N PRO A 678 14.52 11.03 -23.92
CA PRO A 678 15.38 11.69 -24.89
C PRO A 678 16.54 12.50 -24.29
N VAL A 679 17.60 12.65 -25.09
CA VAL A 679 18.87 13.33 -24.75
C VAL A 679 18.69 14.83 -24.42
N GLU A 680 17.67 15.46 -24.99
CA GLU A 680 17.23 16.81 -24.64
C GLU A 680 15.89 16.71 -23.92
N PRO A 681 15.84 16.77 -22.58
CA PRO A 681 14.60 17.05 -21.89
C PRO A 681 14.15 18.45 -22.29
N LYS A 682 12.88 18.61 -22.68
CA LYS A 682 12.30 19.95 -22.89
C LYS A 682 12.51 20.74 -21.60
N ALA A 683 13.04 21.95 -21.70
CA ALA A 683 13.29 22.81 -20.54
C ALA A 683 12.02 22.92 -19.68
N GLY A 684 12.12 22.48 -18.42
CA GLY A 684 11.07 22.64 -17.41
C GLY A 684 10.13 21.45 -17.17
N ASN A 685 10.29 20.29 -17.83
CA ASN A 685 9.49 19.11 -17.52
C ASN A 685 10.35 17.84 -17.41
N VAL A 686 10.60 17.40 -16.17
CA VAL A 686 11.08 16.04 -15.91
C VAL A 686 9.92 15.09 -16.22
N GLU A 687 10.02 14.33 -17.30
CA GLU A 687 9.01 13.35 -17.66
C GLU A 687 9.23 12.10 -16.78
N LYS A 688 8.46 11.94 -15.70
CA LYS A 688 8.42 10.71 -14.87
C LYS A 688 7.81 9.53 -15.66
N ASP A 689 7.33 8.47 -14.98
CA ASP A 689 6.79 7.25 -15.60
C ASP A 689 7.85 6.49 -16.42
N ARG A 690 8.93 6.10 -15.73
CA ARG A 690 10.13 5.51 -16.36
C ARG A 690 10.69 4.34 -15.56
N ILE A 691 11.51 3.53 -16.24
CA ILE A 691 12.34 2.51 -15.62
C ILE A 691 13.83 2.75 -15.91
N THR A 692 14.67 2.74 -14.87
CA THR A 692 16.12 2.85 -15.03
C THR A 692 16.81 1.53 -14.73
N VAL A 693 17.59 1.07 -15.71
CA VAL A 693 18.28 -0.22 -15.67
C VAL A 693 19.49 -0.21 -16.60
N PHE A 694 20.57 -0.88 -16.20
CA PHE A 694 21.86 -0.85 -16.90
C PHE A 694 22.39 0.57 -17.15
N GLY A 695 22.03 1.51 -16.29
CA GLY A 695 22.37 2.92 -16.44
C GLY A 695 21.66 3.63 -17.60
N THR A 696 20.53 3.09 -18.08
CA THR A 696 19.67 3.70 -19.10
C THR A 696 18.29 3.92 -18.49
N SER A 697 17.81 5.17 -18.52
CA SER A 697 16.45 5.51 -18.08
C SER A 697 15.51 5.43 -19.28
N ILE A 698 14.44 4.64 -19.18
CA ILE A 698 13.59 4.21 -20.30
C ILE A 698 12.14 4.60 -20.01
N PRO A 699 11.44 5.31 -20.92
CA PRO A 699 10.00 5.48 -20.79
C PRO A 699 9.30 4.12 -20.90
N TRP A 700 8.27 3.89 -20.07
CA TRP A 700 7.56 2.61 -20.08
C TRP A 700 6.98 2.24 -21.45
N GLY A 701 6.46 3.22 -22.18
CA GLY A 701 5.91 3.03 -23.52
C GLY A 701 6.90 2.46 -24.55
N SER A 702 8.20 2.46 -24.24
CA SER A 702 9.23 1.87 -25.10
C SER A 702 9.96 0.68 -24.48
N TYR A 703 9.73 0.39 -23.19
CA TYR A 703 10.43 -0.68 -22.47
C TYR A 703 10.17 -2.08 -23.07
N HIS A 704 8.91 -2.38 -23.39
CA HIS A 704 8.51 -3.67 -23.93
C HIS A 704 9.19 -3.99 -25.28
N GLU A 705 9.17 -3.04 -26.21
CA GLU A 705 9.85 -3.19 -27.52
C GLU A 705 11.37 -3.27 -27.38
N LEU A 706 11.93 -2.56 -26.40
CA LEU A 706 13.35 -2.59 -26.11
C LEU A 706 13.80 -3.96 -25.56
N ILE A 707 13.01 -4.59 -24.69
CA ILE A 707 13.24 -5.99 -24.26
C ILE A 707 13.18 -6.93 -25.45
N LYS A 708 12.17 -6.83 -26.32
CA LYS A 708 12.06 -7.68 -27.54
C LYS A 708 13.31 -7.59 -28.41
N LYS A 709 13.80 -6.37 -28.63
CA LYS A 709 15.03 -6.12 -29.39
C LYS A 709 16.26 -6.72 -28.71
N ALA A 710 16.36 -6.62 -27.40
CA ALA A 710 17.44 -7.23 -26.63
C ALA A 710 17.41 -8.77 -26.64
N MET A 711 16.21 -9.36 -26.57
CA MET A 711 16.00 -10.81 -26.71
C MET A 711 16.34 -11.29 -28.12
N TRP A 712 15.96 -10.55 -29.17
CA TRP A 712 16.36 -10.83 -30.56
C TRP A 712 17.89 -10.86 -30.69
N LEU A 713 18.59 -9.85 -30.16
CA LEU A 713 20.06 -9.82 -30.22
C LEU A 713 20.68 -11.00 -29.45
N SER A 714 20.13 -11.35 -28.27
CA SER A 714 20.54 -12.53 -27.51
C SER A 714 20.36 -13.82 -28.31
N ASP A 715 19.21 -14.01 -28.98
CA ASP A 715 18.92 -15.18 -29.81
C ASP A 715 19.92 -15.33 -30.96
N LEU A 716 20.27 -14.24 -31.65
CA LEU A 716 21.30 -14.26 -32.69
C LEU A 716 22.67 -14.74 -32.17
N ILE A 717 23.06 -14.31 -30.97
CA ILE A 717 24.30 -14.78 -30.34
C ILE A 717 24.19 -16.27 -30.01
N GLN A 718 23.07 -16.71 -29.45
CA GLN A 718 22.87 -18.12 -29.05
C GLN A 718 22.84 -19.07 -30.25
N LYS A 719 22.31 -18.63 -31.39
CA LYS A 719 22.32 -19.35 -32.67
C LYS A 719 23.68 -19.31 -33.38
N GLY A 720 24.66 -18.57 -32.86
CA GLY A 720 25.99 -18.41 -33.48
C GLY A 720 26.00 -17.54 -34.74
N LYS A 721 24.91 -16.81 -35.02
CA LYS A 721 24.77 -15.89 -36.16
C LYS A 721 25.65 -14.64 -35.99
N ILE A 722 25.77 -14.19 -34.75
CA ILE A 722 26.74 -13.16 -34.34
C ILE A 722 27.50 -13.64 -33.11
N ASN A 723 28.68 -13.07 -32.85
CA ASN A 723 29.47 -13.40 -31.66
C ASN A 723 29.44 -12.28 -30.62
N THR A 724 29.78 -12.62 -29.37
CA THR A 724 29.83 -11.67 -28.24
C THR A 724 30.82 -10.53 -28.48
N GLY A 725 31.89 -10.76 -29.26
CA GLY A 725 32.85 -9.74 -29.66
C GLY A 725 32.24 -8.59 -30.46
N LYS A 726 31.34 -8.88 -31.41
CA LYS A 726 30.57 -7.87 -32.16
C LYS A 726 29.74 -6.99 -31.21
N VAL A 727 29.04 -7.62 -30.27
CA VAL A 727 28.16 -6.92 -29.32
C VAL A 727 28.95 -6.09 -28.30
N ARG A 728 30.09 -6.60 -27.81
CA ARG A 728 31.00 -5.82 -26.93
C ARG A 728 31.53 -4.55 -27.61
N ARG A 729 31.82 -4.59 -28.92
CA ARG A 729 32.20 -3.39 -29.68
C ARG A 729 31.04 -2.40 -29.83
N LEU A 730 29.83 -2.88 -30.11
CA LEU A 730 28.63 -2.04 -30.12
C LEU A 730 28.42 -1.35 -28.75
N LEU A 731 28.63 -2.07 -27.65
CA LEU A 731 28.57 -1.48 -26.30
C LEU A 731 29.62 -0.37 -26.11
N GLN A 732 30.85 -0.56 -26.59
CA GLN A 732 31.87 0.50 -26.56
C GLN A 732 31.42 1.75 -27.33
N TYR A 733 30.81 1.57 -28.50
CA TYR A 733 30.26 2.69 -29.28
C TYR A 733 29.10 3.38 -28.56
N ALA A 734 28.25 2.64 -27.84
CA ALA A 734 27.22 3.20 -26.99
C ALA A 734 27.81 4.08 -25.87
N GLU A 735 28.89 3.65 -25.22
CA GLU A 735 29.56 4.45 -24.19
C GLU A 735 30.22 5.72 -24.74
N MET A 736 30.79 5.65 -25.94
CA MET A 736 31.32 6.83 -26.62
C MET A 736 30.20 7.83 -26.94
N PHE A 737 29.12 7.36 -27.56
CA PHE A 737 27.93 8.17 -27.82
C PHE A 737 27.39 8.83 -26.53
N ARG A 738 27.30 8.07 -25.44
CA ARG A 738 26.86 8.60 -24.15
C ARG A 738 27.81 9.66 -23.60
N THR A 739 29.11 9.41 -23.67
CA THR A 739 30.13 10.34 -23.19
C THR A 739 30.08 11.65 -23.97
N PHE A 740 29.86 11.61 -25.28
CA PHE A 740 29.64 12.80 -26.10
C PHE A 740 28.47 13.63 -25.56
N HIS A 741 27.30 13.02 -25.37
CA HIS A 741 26.12 13.74 -24.88
C HIS A 741 26.25 14.30 -23.46
N ARG A 742 27.05 13.63 -22.63
CA ARG A 742 27.31 14.04 -21.25
C ARG A 742 28.31 15.18 -21.11
N THR A 743 29.31 15.23 -22.00
CA THR A 743 30.48 16.11 -21.85
C THR A 743 30.63 17.16 -22.96
N GLY A 744 29.92 16.99 -24.08
CA GLY A 744 30.15 17.75 -25.30
C GLY A 744 31.46 17.41 -26.03
N ASP A 745 32.25 16.44 -25.55
CA ASP A 745 33.54 16.10 -26.14
C ASP A 745 33.39 15.37 -27.48
N THR A 746 33.55 16.13 -28.56
CA THR A 746 33.42 15.68 -29.96
C THR A 746 34.37 14.56 -30.33
N ARG A 747 35.47 14.32 -29.58
CA ARG A 747 36.35 13.17 -29.81
C ARG A 747 35.62 11.84 -29.70
N ASN A 748 34.52 11.80 -28.95
CA ASN A 748 33.71 10.60 -28.81
C ASN A 748 32.85 10.29 -30.05
N LEU A 749 32.58 11.27 -30.93
CA LEU A 749 31.91 11.03 -32.22
C LEU A 749 32.75 10.18 -33.19
N ARG A 750 34.04 9.94 -32.87
CA ARG A 750 34.88 8.98 -33.59
C ARG A 750 34.32 7.55 -33.58
N TYR A 751 33.30 7.25 -32.76
CA TYR A 751 32.62 5.96 -32.83
C TYR A 751 32.02 5.71 -34.22
N VAL A 752 31.59 6.75 -34.96
CA VAL A 752 31.01 6.61 -36.31
C VAL A 752 32.01 6.02 -37.31
N PRO A 753 33.21 6.61 -37.53
CA PRO A 753 34.20 6.00 -38.42
C PRO A 753 34.72 4.66 -37.91
N LEU A 754 34.81 4.46 -36.59
CA LEU A 754 35.20 3.17 -36.01
C LEU A 754 34.17 2.07 -36.27
N LEU A 755 32.88 2.37 -36.10
CA LEU A 755 31.78 1.45 -36.40
C LEU A 755 31.73 1.14 -37.89
N SER A 756 31.89 2.13 -38.77
CA SER A 756 31.92 1.92 -40.23
C SER A 756 33.03 0.95 -40.63
N TYR A 757 34.22 1.13 -40.04
CA TYR A 757 35.34 0.22 -40.22
C TYR A 757 35.04 -1.19 -39.68
N ASP A 758 34.46 -1.28 -38.48
CA ASP A 758 34.11 -2.55 -37.84
C ASP A 758 33.08 -3.35 -38.66
N LEU A 759 32.04 -2.68 -39.16
CA LEU A 759 31.02 -3.30 -40.00
C LEU A 759 31.64 -3.89 -41.26
N ARG A 760 32.49 -3.15 -41.96
CA ARG A 760 33.18 -3.66 -43.17
C ARG A 760 34.11 -4.83 -42.90
N ARG A 761 34.82 -4.81 -41.75
CA ARG A 761 35.85 -5.79 -41.42
C ARG A 761 35.29 -7.07 -40.82
N ASN A 762 34.27 -6.95 -39.96
CA ASN A 762 33.84 -8.01 -39.07
C ASN A 762 32.41 -8.50 -39.33
N TRP A 763 31.62 -7.81 -40.16
CA TRP A 763 30.28 -8.22 -40.54
C TRP A 763 30.25 -8.55 -42.05
N SER A 764 30.19 -9.84 -42.40
CA SER A 764 30.27 -10.31 -43.79
C SER A 764 28.98 -10.01 -44.56
N LEU A 765 29.12 -9.56 -45.81
CA LEU A 765 28.02 -9.37 -46.78
C LEU A 765 27.68 -10.65 -47.57
N GLN A 766 28.43 -11.74 -47.38
CA GLN A 766 28.31 -12.98 -48.18
C GLN A 766 27.47 -14.08 -47.52
N GLU A 767 26.74 -13.79 -46.44
CA GLU A 767 25.84 -14.76 -45.84
C GLU A 767 24.44 -14.62 -46.45
N ASP A 768 23.94 -15.70 -47.08
CA ASP A 768 22.53 -15.86 -47.51
C ASP A 768 21.55 -15.95 -46.32
N ASP A 769 22.07 -15.71 -45.11
CA ASP A 769 21.30 -15.77 -43.87
C ASP A 769 20.59 -14.43 -43.61
N LYS A 770 19.27 -14.47 -43.77
CA LYS A 770 18.39 -13.32 -43.54
C LYS A 770 18.56 -12.71 -42.14
N GLU A 771 18.77 -13.53 -41.11
CA GLU A 771 18.92 -13.04 -39.72
C GLU A 771 20.21 -12.22 -39.55
N VAL A 772 21.30 -12.62 -40.21
CA VAL A 772 22.57 -11.88 -40.17
C VAL A 772 22.50 -10.62 -41.01
N GLN A 773 21.81 -10.66 -42.15
CA GLN A 773 21.55 -9.48 -42.96
C GLN A 773 20.66 -8.45 -42.23
N ASP A 774 19.66 -8.90 -41.49
CA ASP A 774 18.84 -8.06 -40.62
C ASP A 774 19.70 -7.41 -39.52
N ALA A 775 20.57 -8.19 -38.87
CA ALA A 775 21.49 -7.68 -37.85
C ALA A 775 22.51 -6.67 -38.40
N LEU A 776 23.04 -6.90 -39.61
CA LEU A 776 23.93 -5.97 -40.28
C LEU A 776 23.21 -4.66 -40.64
N ARG A 777 21.98 -4.74 -41.17
CA ARG A 777 21.17 -3.55 -41.48
C ARG A 777 20.91 -2.73 -40.22
N TRP A 778 20.49 -3.40 -39.15
CA TRP A 778 20.33 -2.76 -37.84
C TRP A 778 21.62 -2.05 -37.37
N ALA A 779 22.76 -2.72 -37.46
CA ALA A 779 24.03 -2.11 -37.04
C ALA A 779 24.51 -0.97 -37.96
N GLN A 780 24.15 -0.99 -39.25
CA GLN A 780 24.39 0.12 -40.19
C GLN A 780 23.57 1.36 -39.85
N GLU A 781 22.34 1.19 -39.37
CA GLU A 781 21.49 2.32 -38.94
C GLU A 781 22.13 3.12 -37.78
N LEU A 782 22.98 2.49 -36.96
CA LEU A 782 23.71 3.10 -35.85
C LEU A 782 24.84 4.05 -36.30
N LEU A 783 25.18 4.07 -37.59
CA LEU A 783 26.15 5.03 -38.15
C LEU A 783 25.63 6.48 -38.13
N ILE A 784 24.32 6.66 -38.00
CA ILE A 784 23.67 7.97 -37.94
C ILE A 784 23.56 8.37 -36.45
N PRO A 785 24.31 9.37 -35.96
CA PRO A 785 24.29 9.76 -34.54
C PRO A 785 22.92 10.19 -34.02
N GLU A 786 22.10 10.74 -34.90
CA GLU A 786 20.74 11.19 -34.59
C GLU A 786 19.75 10.02 -34.47
N ASN A 787 20.16 8.80 -34.83
CA ASN A 787 19.30 7.63 -34.78
C ASN A 787 18.84 7.36 -33.33
N PRO A 788 17.52 7.30 -33.06
CA PRO A 788 16.98 6.99 -31.74
C PRO A 788 17.56 5.71 -31.12
N GLN A 789 17.91 4.72 -31.95
CA GLN A 789 18.45 3.43 -31.51
C GLN A 789 19.82 3.51 -30.85
N MET A 790 20.60 4.58 -31.08
CA MET A 790 21.85 4.79 -30.34
C MET A 790 21.61 4.95 -28.84
N LYS A 791 20.45 5.48 -28.46
CA LYS A 791 20.04 5.70 -27.06
C LYS A 791 19.67 4.38 -26.37
N GLU A 792 19.16 3.43 -27.14
CA GLU A 792 18.78 2.08 -26.73
C GLU A 792 19.97 1.13 -26.61
N LEU A 793 21.06 1.42 -27.33
CA LEU A 793 22.12 0.47 -27.64
C LEU A 793 22.79 -0.13 -26.39
N ARG A 794 23.06 0.69 -25.37
CA ARG A 794 23.67 0.19 -24.12
C ARG A 794 22.79 -0.87 -23.45
N PHE A 795 21.49 -0.61 -23.34
CA PHE A 795 20.56 -1.55 -22.72
C PHE A 795 20.49 -2.86 -23.53
N VAL A 796 20.33 -2.75 -24.85
CA VAL A 796 20.26 -3.91 -25.76
C VAL A 796 21.52 -4.77 -25.68
N CYS A 797 22.70 -4.15 -25.69
CA CYS A 797 23.97 -4.86 -25.57
C CYS A 797 24.18 -5.47 -24.17
N GLU A 798 23.94 -4.73 -23.09
CA GLU A 798 24.08 -5.25 -21.72
C GLU A 798 23.12 -6.42 -21.47
N TYR A 799 21.84 -6.26 -21.79
CA TYR A 799 20.86 -7.32 -21.63
C TYR A 799 21.28 -8.58 -22.40
N SER A 800 21.61 -8.46 -23.69
CA SER A 800 21.99 -9.61 -24.52
C SER A 800 23.27 -10.29 -24.03
N LEU A 801 24.30 -9.53 -23.61
CA LEU A 801 25.52 -10.09 -23.05
C LEU A 801 25.28 -10.81 -21.72
N ASN A 802 24.42 -10.28 -20.84
CA ASN A 802 24.04 -10.96 -19.60
C ASN A 802 23.21 -12.23 -19.90
N ALA A 803 22.30 -12.20 -20.89
CA ALA A 803 21.46 -13.34 -21.27
C ALA A 803 22.25 -14.55 -21.82
N VAL A 804 23.44 -14.35 -22.41
CA VAL A 804 24.23 -15.43 -23.02
C VAL A 804 25.43 -15.92 -22.20
N ARG A 805 25.74 -15.26 -21.08
CA ARG A 805 26.98 -15.44 -20.32
C ARG A 805 27.22 -16.87 -19.78
N GLU A 806 26.17 -17.67 -19.63
CA GLU A 806 26.26 -19.07 -19.18
C GLU A 806 26.90 -20.04 -20.20
N LYS A 807 26.80 -19.76 -21.51
CA LYS A 807 27.29 -20.68 -22.55
C LYS A 807 28.78 -20.57 -22.84
N GLU A 808 29.48 -19.55 -22.34
CA GLU A 808 30.95 -19.41 -22.50
C GLU A 808 31.73 -20.31 -21.50
N GLY A 809 31.07 -20.90 -20.50
CA GLY A 809 31.69 -21.70 -19.42
C GLY A 809 32.30 -23.06 -19.81
N LYS A 810 32.46 -23.38 -21.09
CA LYS A 810 33.26 -24.55 -21.53
C LYS A 810 34.69 -24.22 -21.96
N ASN A 811 35.06 -22.95 -22.09
CA ASN A 811 36.46 -22.57 -22.30
C ASN A 811 36.88 -21.63 -21.18
N GLY A 812 37.72 -22.17 -20.30
CA GLY A 812 38.22 -21.48 -19.13
C GLY A 812 39.13 -20.29 -19.45
N GLN A 813 39.47 -19.63 -18.35
CA GLN A 813 40.47 -18.57 -18.17
C GLN A 813 40.03 -17.16 -18.57
N ASP A 814 39.70 -16.42 -17.50
CA ASP A 814 40.22 -15.08 -17.15
C ASP A 814 39.14 -14.05 -16.85
N TRP A 815 38.94 -13.82 -15.55
CA TRP A 815 38.76 -12.51 -14.92
C TRP A 815 39.50 -12.51 -13.59
#